data_AF-A0A954T6F5-F1
#
_entry.id   AF-A0A954T6F5-F1
#
_cell.length_a   1.000
_cell.length_b   1.000
_cell.length_c   1.000
_cell.angle_alpha   90.00
_cell.angle_beta   90.00
_cell.angle_gamma   90.00
#
_symmetry.space_group_name_H-M   'P 1'
#
loop_
_entity.id
_entity.type
_entity.pdbx_description
1 polymer ?
#
loop_
_entity_poly.entity_id
_entity_poly.type
_entity_poly.pdbx_seq_one_letter_code
_entity_poly.pdbx_strand_id
1 'polypeptide(L)'
;LRLQGTSPLPEIIGIGLGSETCSGLSEPDHPFPRPDVHERLDRALEQIKPDVVVSCYGMNDGIYHPFSEERFAAYQQGVRKIQEKVHATGAKLILMTPTPFDTVPLEGKGKLKPAGEEKYAYFAMYEGYDNVLARYGKWILTLKDEVALVVDLYTPLAEHAAEQRKTEPKFTMIPDGIHPNKAGHRIMGETILRAWGLPSTVEPSPELLDLMTRRTAVVHDAWLTAVGHKRPGIRPGLPLAEAKVKVAELDEQIAPLVEAQRQPEMSQRASTGGEIFHVHYPAEAGAGKLKIAADYSLWIPAGVKQLRGVIVHQHGCGVGACTGGKTAADDLHWQALAKKWGCALMGPAYEPLANISCRLWCDPRNGSDERFRQALADLADSSGHAELTTVPWCLWGHSGGGFWASLMQTLHPEQIVAIWFRSGTAFAYWTRGETAAPEIPAAAYDVPMIGNPGLREKGDKRFKGAWDGLTDMRAAYLKEGAFFEFAPDPRTAHECGDSRYMAIPFFDFWLKHRLPAAGETELKPSADGRKHWAETMAAKLAEYVEQGSLADDTPPPAPAAVQAVRNDDGTVTVTWQAEADFESGIRGFVIERAAGGEFEKVGSVPEEPKGRFGRPLFQGMSYHDTPEAPLPAMKYIDRTAPKAGELPVYRVRTVNSVELQSEPTASR
;
A
#
# COMPACT_ATOMS: atom_id res chain seq x y z
N LEU A 1 -4.36 2.67 17.29
CA LEU A 1 -3.66 1.78 18.25
C LEU A 1 -4.39 0.46 18.46
N ARG A 2 -5.63 0.44 18.99
CA ARG A 2 -6.39 -0.82 19.19
C ARG A 2 -6.52 -1.66 17.93
N LEU A 3 -6.97 -1.05 16.83
CA LEU A 3 -7.06 -1.71 15.51
C LEU A 3 -5.69 -2.06 14.89
N GLN A 4 -4.59 -1.51 15.43
CA GLN A 4 -3.23 -1.82 14.99
C GLN A 4 -2.61 -2.98 15.80
N GLY A 5 -3.37 -3.64 16.68
CA GLY A 5 -2.85 -4.77 17.46
C GLY A 5 -1.77 -4.42 18.48
N THR A 6 -1.65 -3.15 18.88
CA THR A 6 -0.67 -2.72 19.89
C THR A 6 -0.87 -3.48 21.21
N SER A 7 0.15 -4.21 21.65
CA SER A 7 0.15 -4.97 22.92
C SER A 7 1.50 -4.87 23.65
N PRO A 8 1.52 -4.61 24.97
CA PRO A 8 0.38 -4.19 25.78
C PRO A 8 -0.19 -2.85 25.27
N LEU A 9 -1.51 -2.67 25.38
CA LEU A 9 -2.15 -1.44 24.93
C LEU A 9 -1.82 -0.30 25.91
N PRO A 10 -1.30 0.85 25.44
CA PRO A 10 -1.03 1.98 26.32
C PRO A 10 -2.34 2.60 26.81
N GLU A 11 -2.34 3.05 28.07
CA GLU A 11 -3.40 3.91 28.59
C GLU A 11 -3.23 5.32 28.00
N ILE A 12 -4.25 5.82 27.32
CA ILE A 12 -4.28 7.19 26.80
C ILE A 12 -5.18 8.04 27.69
N ILE A 13 -4.58 9.05 28.31
CA ILE A 13 -5.27 10.00 29.19
C ILE A 13 -5.24 11.38 28.53
N GLY A 14 -6.38 11.79 27.96
CA GLY A 14 -6.55 13.14 27.43
C GLY A 14 -7.03 14.08 28.53
N ILE A 15 -6.27 15.13 28.87
CA ILE A 15 -6.66 16.14 29.86
C ILE A 15 -6.48 17.56 29.33
N GLY A 16 -6.75 17.76 28.04
CA GLY A 16 -6.72 19.10 27.42
C GLY A 16 -7.82 19.99 28.01
N LEU A 17 -7.51 21.23 28.34
CA LEU A 17 -8.46 22.16 28.93
C LEU A 17 -8.76 23.31 27.95
N GLY A 18 -10.03 23.53 27.63
CA GLY A 18 -10.42 24.59 26.70
C GLY A 18 -9.95 25.97 27.17
N SER A 19 -9.55 26.82 26.23
CA SER A 19 -9.01 28.18 26.47
C SER A 19 -7.63 28.25 27.14
N GLU A 20 -7.01 27.13 27.49
CA GLU A 20 -5.72 27.07 28.20
C GLU A 20 -4.55 27.56 27.35
N THR A 21 -3.56 28.17 28.02
CA THR A 21 -2.27 28.58 27.48
C THR A 21 -1.13 27.90 28.23
N CYS A 22 0.06 27.93 27.66
CA CYS A 22 1.31 27.73 28.40
C CYS A 22 2.08 29.04 28.63
N SER A 23 1.74 30.11 27.90
CA SER A 23 2.34 31.43 28.10
C SER A 23 1.84 32.16 29.35
N GLY A 24 0.70 31.75 29.92
CA GLY A 24 0.02 32.45 31.01
C GLY A 24 -0.65 33.76 30.59
N LEU A 25 -0.68 34.07 29.29
CA LEU A 25 -1.28 35.29 28.75
C LEU A 25 -2.81 35.19 28.66
N SER A 26 -3.48 36.33 28.79
CA SER A 26 -4.93 36.45 28.64
C SER A 26 -5.27 37.80 28.01
N GLU A 27 -6.27 37.82 27.13
CA GLU A 27 -6.82 39.07 26.62
C GLU A 27 -7.57 39.80 27.73
N PRO A 28 -7.54 41.14 27.78
CA PRO A 28 -8.28 41.92 28.76
C PRO A 28 -9.79 41.64 28.77
N ASP A 29 -10.35 41.36 27.59
CA ASP A 29 -11.79 41.13 27.38
C ASP A 29 -12.19 39.65 27.36
N HIS A 30 -11.29 38.76 27.75
CA HIS A 30 -11.67 37.37 27.96
C HIS A 30 -12.59 37.27 29.20
N PRO A 31 -13.69 36.49 29.17
CA PRO A 31 -14.68 36.46 30.27
C PRO A 31 -14.13 36.03 31.65
N PHE A 32 -12.93 35.48 31.68
CA PHE A 32 -12.16 35.06 32.85
C PHE A 32 -10.67 35.02 32.46
N PRO A 33 -9.70 35.12 33.38
CA PRO A 33 -8.30 34.89 33.03
C PRO A 33 -8.14 33.52 32.38
N ARG A 34 -7.50 33.46 31.21
CA ARG A 34 -7.24 32.17 30.56
C ARG A 34 -6.53 31.22 31.52
N PRO A 35 -6.94 29.93 31.57
CA PRO A 35 -6.20 28.96 32.36
C PRO A 35 -4.77 28.82 31.83
N ASP A 36 -3.85 28.57 32.75
CA ASP A 36 -2.44 28.28 32.46
C ASP A 36 -2.16 26.83 32.86
N VAL A 37 -1.62 26.04 31.93
CA VAL A 37 -1.26 24.64 32.20
C VAL A 37 -0.35 24.50 33.41
N HIS A 38 0.53 25.47 33.66
CA HIS A 38 1.46 25.43 34.78
C HIS A 38 0.77 25.51 36.14
N GLU A 39 -0.50 25.92 36.19
CA GLU A 39 -1.33 25.88 37.40
C GLU A 39 -1.63 24.45 37.86
N ARG A 40 -1.78 23.50 36.92
CA ARG A 40 -2.20 22.13 37.20
C ARG A 40 -1.18 21.05 36.82
N LEU A 41 -0.13 21.41 36.07
CA LEU A 41 0.83 20.45 35.52
C LEU A 41 1.50 19.58 36.58
N ASP A 42 1.93 20.16 37.71
CA ASP A 42 2.61 19.38 38.76
C ASP A 42 1.68 18.31 39.35
N ARG A 43 0.41 18.69 39.62
CA ARG A 43 -0.62 17.75 40.09
C ARG A 43 -0.89 16.67 39.05
N ALA A 44 -0.96 17.04 37.76
CA ALA A 44 -1.18 16.08 36.68
C ALA A 44 -0.05 15.05 36.61
N LEU A 45 1.21 15.52 36.64
CA LEU A 45 2.39 14.66 36.58
C LEU A 45 2.51 13.75 37.80
N GLU A 46 2.23 14.27 39.01
CA GLU A 46 2.29 13.51 40.25
C GLU A 46 1.20 12.43 40.34
N GLN A 47 -0.03 12.76 39.94
CA GLN A 47 -1.17 11.85 40.04
C GLN A 47 -1.17 10.80 38.92
N ILE A 48 -0.87 11.19 37.68
CA ILE A 48 -0.93 10.30 36.51
C ILE A 48 0.35 9.46 36.39
N LYS A 49 1.51 10.03 36.73
CA LYS A 49 2.84 9.40 36.56
C LYS A 49 3.07 8.85 35.14
N PRO A 50 2.96 9.71 34.10
CA PRO A 50 3.00 9.26 32.71
C PRO A 50 4.40 8.78 32.30
N ASP A 51 4.48 7.74 31.47
CA ASP A 51 5.71 7.39 30.75
C ASP A 51 6.02 8.39 29.62
N VAL A 52 4.96 8.94 29.01
CA VAL A 52 5.02 9.86 27.87
C VAL A 52 3.99 10.98 28.06
N VAL A 53 4.43 12.22 27.88
CA VAL A 53 3.57 13.41 27.83
C VAL A 53 3.53 13.93 26.40
N VAL A 54 2.32 14.12 25.87
CA VAL A 54 2.11 14.74 24.56
C VAL A 54 1.53 16.14 24.77
N SER A 55 2.18 17.17 24.25
CA SER A 55 1.83 18.57 24.49
C SER A 55 1.60 19.33 23.18
N CYS A 56 0.51 20.08 23.10
CA CYS A 56 0.13 20.90 21.95
C CYS A 56 -0.44 22.24 22.43
N TYR A 57 0.39 23.28 22.41
CA TYR A 57 0.02 24.66 22.76
C TYR A 57 0.46 25.62 21.66
N GLY A 58 -0.16 26.80 21.60
CA GLY A 58 0.17 27.87 20.66
C GLY A 58 -1.04 28.66 20.17
N MET A 59 -2.20 28.00 19.98
CA MET A 59 -3.41 28.63 19.42
C MET A 59 -3.92 29.81 20.29
N ASN A 60 -3.96 29.63 21.62
CA ASN A 60 -4.39 30.69 22.54
C ASN A 60 -3.23 31.59 22.99
N ASP A 61 -1.99 31.12 22.88
CA ASP A 61 -0.80 31.74 23.49
C ASP A 61 -0.40 33.05 22.81
N GLY A 62 -0.69 33.19 21.52
CA GLY A 62 -0.55 34.45 20.78
C GLY A 62 -1.70 35.44 21.02
N ILE A 63 -2.70 35.05 21.83
CA ILE A 63 -3.87 35.84 22.23
C ILE A 63 -4.58 36.53 21.05
N TYR A 64 -4.53 35.94 19.85
CA TYR A 64 -5.10 36.44 18.59
C TYR A 64 -4.58 37.80 18.12
N HIS A 65 -3.44 38.26 18.66
CA HIS A 65 -2.78 39.50 18.28
C HIS A 65 -1.81 39.29 17.11
N PRO A 66 -1.37 40.37 16.42
CA PRO A 66 -0.18 40.33 15.58
C PRO A 66 1.04 39.78 16.33
N PHE A 67 2.04 39.28 15.61
CA PHE A 67 3.26 38.78 16.24
C PHE A 67 3.93 39.86 17.11
N SER A 68 4.41 39.49 18.29
CA SER A 68 5.39 40.26 19.04
C SER A 68 6.43 39.34 19.66
N GLU A 69 7.67 39.84 19.79
CA GLU A 69 8.76 39.12 20.46
C GLU A 69 8.42 38.83 21.92
N GLU A 70 7.73 39.74 22.61
CA GLU A 70 7.33 39.55 24.01
C GLU A 70 6.37 38.37 24.18
N ARG A 71 5.30 38.30 23.37
CA ARG A 71 4.34 37.18 23.44
C ARG A 71 4.99 35.87 23.04
N PHE A 72 5.85 35.92 22.03
CA PHE A 72 6.59 34.75 21.60
C PHE A 72 7.55 34.26 22.68
N ALA A 73 8.28 35.14 23.36
CA ALA A 73 9.13 34.80 24.48
C ALA A 73 8.34 34.18 25.64
N ALA A 74 7.15 34.70 25.96
CA ALA A 74 6.26 34.11 26.97
C ALA A 74 5.83 32.67 26.57
N TYR A 75 5.43 32.45 25.31
CA TYR A 75 5.14 31.12 24.79
C TYR A 75 6.35 30.18 24.87
N GLN A 76 7.53 30.64 24.47
CA GLN A 76 8.77 29.86 24.53
C GLN A 76 9.12 29.46 25.96
N GLN A 77 8.99 30.39 26.91
CA GLN A 77 9.21 30.12 28.33
C GLN A 77 8.21 29.10 28.88
N GLY A 78 6.93 29.21 28.49
CA GLY A 78 5.88 28.25 28.84
C GLY A 78 6.23 26.83 28.39
N VAL A 79 6.56 26.66 27.11
CA VAL A 79 6.97 25.35 26.56
C VAL A 79 8.24 24.82 27.23
N ARG A 80 9.26 25.66 27.47
CA ARG A 80 10.47 25.25 28.20
C ARG A 80 10.18 24.81 29.64
N LYS A 81 9.23 25.45 30.31
CA LYS A 81 8.79 25.05 31.66
C LYS A 81 8.01 23.73 31.64
N ILE A 82 7.27 23.42 30.57
CA ILE A 82 6.70 22.08 30.38
C ILE A 82 7.82 21.05 30.24
N GLN A 83 8.80 21.31 29.38
CA GLN A 83 9.96 20.45 29.16
C GLN A 83 10.72 20.14 30.45
N GLU A 84 11.06 21.17 31.23
CA GLU A 84 11.74 21.02 32.52
C GLU A 84 10.94 20.12 33.48
N LYS A 85 9.66 20.41 33.68
CA LYS A 85 8.81 19.67 34.62
C LYS A 85 8.57 18.22 34.19
N VAL A 86 8.37 17.97 32.90
CA VAL A 86 8.17 16.62 32.37
C VAL A 86 9.47 15.81 32.47
N HIS A 87 10.62 16.37 32.09
CA HIS A 87 11.88 15.65 32.20
C HIS A 87 12.27 15.38 33.66
N ALA A 88 11.92 16.26 34.59
CA ALA A 88 12.15 16.05 36.01
C ALA A 88 11.43 14.82 36.59
N THR A 89 10.36 14.32 35.94
CA THR A 89 9.70 13.06 36.34
C THR A 89 10.30 11.82 35.69
N GLY A 90 11.21 11.98 34.73
CA GLY A 90 11.73 10.90 33.89
C GLY A 90 10.83 10.52 32.71
N ALA A 91 9.70 11.20 32.52
CA ALA A 91 8.80 10.97 31.40
C ALA A 91 9.39 11.51 30.08
N LYS A 92 9.04 10.86 28.97
CA LYS A 92 9.38 11.36 27.63
C LYS A 92 8.42 12.48 27.24
N LEU A 93 8.93 13.57 26.66
CA LEU A 93 8.10 14.63 26.11
C LEU A 93 7.98 14.49 24.58
N ILE A 94 6.75 14.55 24.09
CA ILE A 94 6.41 14.74 22.69
C ILE A 94 5.76 16.11 22.53
N LEU A 95 6.35 16.97 21.71
CA LEU A 95 5.78 18.27 21.37
C LEU A 95 5.05 18.19 20.04
N MET A 96 3.92 18.88 19.92
CA MET A 96 3.18 19.04 18.68
C MET A 96 3.11 20.52 18.32
N THR A 97 3.28 20.83 17.04
CA THR A 97 3.09 22.21 16.56
C THR A 97 1.63 22.63 16.74
N PRO A 98 1.33 23.93 16.96
CA PRO A 98 -0.05 24.40 16.88
C PRO A 98 -0.66 24.10 15.50
N THR A 99 -1.97 23.87 15.45
CA THR A 99 -2.73 23.74 14.20
C THR A 99 -2.87 25.09 13.49
N PRO A 100 -3.13 25.14 12.17
CA PRO A 100 -3.33 26.40 11.47
C PRO A 100 -4.58 27.14 11.96
N PHE A 101 -4.57 28.47 11.82
CA PHE A 101 -5.73 29.33 11.97
C PHE A 101 -6.33 29.59 10.59
N ASP A 102 -7.62 29.32 10.43
CA ASP A 102 -8.27 29.41 9.13
C ASP A 102 -9.13 30.68 8.99
N THR A 103 -8.67 31.61 8.17
CA THR A 103 -9.36 32.89 7.93
C THR A 103 -10.58 32.74 7.01
N VAL A 104 -10.55 31.79 6.08
CA VAL A 104 -11.59 31.62 5.04
C VAL A 104 -13.01 31.53 5.62
N PRO A 105 -13.30 30.70 6.65
CA PRO A 105 -14.65 30.67 7.23
C PRO A 105 -15.05 31.93 7.98
N LEU A 106 -14.13 32.86 8.25
CA LEU A 106 -14.36 34.09 9.02
C LEU A 106 -14.54 35.33 8.14
N GLU A 107 -14.22 35.23 6.85
CA GLU A 107 -14.40 36.32 5.89
C GLU A 107 -15.84 36.85 5.89
N GLY A 108 -15.98 38.18 5.90
CA GLY A 108 -17.28 38.85 5.92
C GLY A 108 -18.06 38.76 7.25
N LYS A 109 -17.55 38.06 8.28
CA LYS A 109 -18.23 37.92 9.59
C LYS A 109 -17.85 39.00 10.61
N GLY A 110 -17.03 39.98 10.23
CA GLY A 110 -16.57 41.08 11.10
C GLY A 110 -15.62 40.65 12.25
N LYS A 111 -15.20 39.39 12.24
CA LYS A 111 -14.35 38.78 13.28
C LYS A 111 -12.85 38.94 13.03
N LEU A 112 -12.45 39.23 11.80
CA LEU A 112 -11.05 39.47 11.43
C LEU A 112 -10.72 40.97 11.51
N LYS A 113 -9.52 41.29 12.00
CA LYS A 113 -9.04 42.65 12.26
C LYS A 113 -7.70 42.87 11.57
N PRO A 114 -7.50 44.02 10.89
CA PRO A 114 -6.21 44.37 10.29
C PRO A 114 -5.16 44.60 11.38
N ALA A 115 -3.89 44.71 10.98
CA ALA A 115 -2.82 45.10 11.90
C ALA A 115 -3.00 46.55 12.39
N GLY A 116 -2.66 46.81 13.66
CA GLY A 116 -2.70 48.16 14.25
C GLY A 116 -4.02 48.55 14.92
N GLU A 117 -4.97 47.62 15.03
CA GLU A 117 -6.21 47.81 15.79
C GLU A 117 -5.93 47.86 17.29
N GLU A 118 -6.74 48.62 18.03
CA GLU A 118 -6.59 48.80 19.47
C GLU A 118 -6.88 47.51 20.27
N LYS A 119 -7.65 46.58 19.68
CA LYS A 119 -8.19 45.42 20.39
C LYS A 119 -8.18 44.17 19.54
N TYR A 120 -7.53 43.13 20.08
CA TYR A 120 -7.63 41.77 19.58
C TYR A 120 -8.09 40.81 20.68
N ALA A 121 -8.91 39.83 20.30
CA ALA A 121 -9.42 38.77 21.17
C ALA A 121 -9.93 37.58 20.35
N TYR A 122 -10.33 36.49 20.99
CA TYR A 122 -10.92 35.32 20.32
C TYR A 122 -12.16 35.64 19.46
N PHE A 123 -12.81 36.79 19.65
CA PHE A 123 -13.93 37.27 18.83
C PHE A 123 -13.56 38.41 17.85
N ALA A 124 -12.32 38.92 17.92
CA ALA A 124 -11.76 40.00 17.13
C ALA A 124 -10.30 39.68 16.80
N MET A 125 -10.09 38.74 15.90
CA MET A 125 -8.80 38.08 15.68
C MET A 125 -7.99 38.80 14.61
N TYR A 126 -6.67 38.85 14.76
CA TYR A 126 -5.80 39.37 13.71
C TYR A 126 -5.95 38.56 12.41
N GLU A 127 -6.17 39.24 11.28
CA GLU A 127 -6.35 38.59 9.98
C GLU A 127 -5.13 37.78 9.53
N GLY A 128 -3.93 38.14 10.00
CA GLY A 128 -2.68 37.42 9.74
C GLY A 128 -2.29 36.44 10.85
N TYR A 129 -3.20 36.03 11.74
CA TYR A 129 -2.86 35.23 12.92
C TYR A 129 -2.24 33.88 12.58
N ASP A 130 -2.59 33.29 11.43
CA ASP A 130 -1.98 32.04 10.97
C ASP A 130 -0.45 32.17 10.78
N ASN A 131 0.04 33.35 10.36
CA ASN A 131 1.49 33.60 10.27
C ASN A 131 2.17 33.57 11.65
N VAL A 132 1.45 33.92 12.72
CA VAL A 132 1.94 33.82 14.10
C VAL A 132 2.07 32.34 14.48
N LEU A 133 1.03 31.54 14.22
CA LEU A 133 1.04 30.10 14.51
C LEU A 133 2.08 29.34 13.68
N ALA A 134 2.23 29.67 12.40
CA ALA A 134 3.28 29.12 11.55
C ALA A 134 4.69 29.42 12.11
N ARG A 135 4.89 30.61 12.68
CA ARG A 135 6.16 30.99 13.32
C ARG A 135 6.38 30.22 14.62
N TYR A 136 5.35 30.04 15.43
CA TYR A 136 5.42 29.24 16.67
C TYR A 136 5.71 27.78 16.35
N GLY A 137 5.03 27.21 15.34
CA GLY A 137 5.27 25.86 14.84
C GLY A 137 6.69 25.66 14.34
N LYS A 138 7.22 26.60 13.54
CA LYS A 138 8.63 26.55 13.09
C LYS A 138 9.62 26.49 14.24
N TRP A 139 9.36 27.19 15.34
CA TRP A 139 10.20 27.10 16.53
C TRP A 139 10.04 25.78 17.29
N ILE A 140 8.82 25.26 17.45
CA ILE A 140 8.62 23.92 18.03
C ILE A 140 9.40 22.84 17.27
N LEU A 141 9.43 22.92 15.93
CA LEU A 141 10.21 22.01 15.09
C LEU A 141 11.73 22.06 15.35
N THR A 142 12.27 23.18 15.86
CA THR A 142 13.70 23.25 16.22
C THR A 142 14.03 22.49 17.51
N LEU A 143 13.02 22.15 18.32
CA LEU A 143 13.21 21.47 19.61
C LEU A 143 13.33 19.94 19.48
N LYS A 144 13.38 19.39 18.26
CA LYS A 144 13.42 17.94 17.99
C LYS A 144 14.57 17.20 18.69
N ASP A 145 15.69 17.88 18.93
CA ASP A 145 16.87 17.33 19.60
C ASP A 145 16.83 17.56 21.12
N GLU A 146 15.85 18.32 21.62
CA GLU A 146 15.66 18.65 23.03
C GLU A 146 14.59 17.78 23.72
N VAL A 147 13.77 17.05 22.95
CA VAL A 147 12.67 16.20 23.43
C VAL A 147 12.66 14.84 22.74
N ALA A 148 11.77 13.93 23.14
CA ALA A 148 11.74 12.58 22.55
C ALA A 148 11.21 12.56 21.11
N LEU A 149 10.28 13.45 20.77
CA LEU A 149 9.73 13.58 19.42
C LEU A 149 9.07 14.96 19.25
N VAL A 150 9.11 15.51 18.03
CA VAL A 150 8.26 16.63 17.61
C VAL A 150 7.36 16.17 16.46
N VAL A 151 6.06 16.46 16.55
CA VAL A 151 5.06 16.14 15.53
C VAL A 151 4.54 17.43 14.89
N ASP A 152 4.70 17.56 13.57
CA ASP A 152 4.16 18.68 12.79
C ASP A 152 2.68 18.44 12.45
N LEU A 153 1.78 19.10 13.16
CA LEU A 153 0.35 19.10 12.86
C LEU A 153 -0.04 20.26 11.94
N TYR A 154 0.79 21.30 11.84
CA TYR A 154 0.47 22.50 11.08
C TYR A 154 0.46 22.20 9.59
N THR A 155 1.58 21.67 9.08
CA THR A 155 1.81 21.45 7.65
C THR A 155 0.76 20.53 7.00
N PRO A 156 0.45 19.33 7.53
CA PRO A 156 -0.52 18.44 6.86
C PRO A 156 -1.94 19.03 6.80
N LEU A 157 -2.36 19.79 7.82
CA LEU A 157 -3.67 20.46 7.81
C LEU A 157 -3.70 21.60 6.79
N ALA A 158 -2.65 22.43 6.76
CA ALA A 158 -2.56 23.57 5.84
C ALA A 158 -2.48 23.12 4.38
N GLU A 159 -1.65 22.11 4.07
CA GLU A 159 -1.52 21.56 2.72
C GLU A 159 -2.83 20.91 2.24
N HIS A 160 -3.50 20.15 3.10
CA HIS A 160 -4.79 19.55 2.75
C HIS A 160 -5.84 20.62 2.43
N ALA A 161 -5.95 21.66 3.26
CA ALA A 161 -6.87 22.77 2.99
C ALA A 161 -6.53 23.50 1.69
N ALA A 162 -5.24 23.76 1.42
CA ALA A 162 -4.78 24.41 0.19
C ALA A 162 -5.09 23.57 -1.06
N GLU A 163 -4.93 22.25 -0.98
CA GLU A 163 -5.25 21.34 -2.08
C GLU A 163 -6.75 21.35 -2.40
N GLN A 164 -7.60 21.16 -1.38
CA GLN A 164 -9.06 21.16 -1.57
C GLN A 164 -9.57 22.51 -2.10
N ARG A 165 -8.93 23.61 -1.71
CA ARG A 165 -9.27 24.97 -2.18
C ARG A 165 -9.00 25.21 -3.66
N LYS A 166 -8.19 24.38 -4.32
CA LYS A 166 -8.02 24.45 -5.78
C LYS A 166 -9.33 24.18 -6.51
N THR A 167 -10.23 23.38 -5.94
CA THR A 167 -11.54 23.03 -6.50
C THR A 167 -12.71 23.65 -5.74
N GLU A 168 -12.59 23.82 -4.42
CA GLU A 168 -13.63 24.41 -3.56
C GLU A 168 -13.04 25.58 -2.75
N PRO A 169 -13.06 26.83 -3.27
CA PRO A 169 -12.35 27.96 -2.65
C PRO A 169 -12.75 28.29 -1.20
N LYS A 170 -13.95 27.89 -0.77
CA LYS A 170 -14.46 28.08 0.60
C LYS A 170 -14.27 26.87 1.50
N PHE A 171 -13.60 25.82 1.03
CA PHE A 171 -13.34 24.62 1.82
C PHE A 171 -12.62 24.96 3.12
N THR A 172 -13.09 24.35 4.21
CA THR A 172 -12.47 24.48 5.52
C THR A 172 -12.70 23.21 6.34
N MET A 173 -11.69 22.81 7.10
CA MET A 173 -11.82 21.82 8.17
C MET A 173 -11.94 22.50 9.54
N ILE A 174 -11.90 23.83 9.61
CA ILE A 174 -11.78 24.61 10.84
C ILE A 174 -12.88 25.68 10.84
N PRO A 175 -14.16 25.31 11.00
CA PRO A 175 -15.31 26.15 10.64
C PRO A 175 -15.44 27.47 11.43
N ASP A 176 -14.78 27.60 12.57
CA ASP A 176 -14.70 28.82 13.37
C ASP A 176 -13.31 29.50 13.31
N GLY A 177 -12.44 29.02 12.43
CA GLY A 177 -11.05 29.45 12.26
C GLY A 177 -10.08 28.88 13.30
N ILE A 178 -10.56 28.23 14.36
CA ILE A 178 -9.74 27.81 15.50
C ILE A 178 -9.77 26.29 15.73
N HIS A 179 -10.95 25.66 15.69
CA HIS A 179 -11.15 24.26 16.08
C HIS A 179 -11.33 23.36 14.85
N PRO A 180 -10.41 22.41 14.60
CA PRO A 180 -10.60 21.39 13.58
C PRO A 180 -11.88 20.57 13.81
N ASN A 181 -12.57 20.25 12.73
CA ASN A 181 -13.71 19.34 12.72
C ASN A 181 -13.24 17.87 12.73
N LYS A 182 -14.17 16.91 12.57
CA LYS A 182 -13.83 15.48 12.55
C LYS A 182 -12.77 15.11 11.50
N ALA A 183 -12.82 15.71 10.30
CA ALA A 183 -11.83 15.46 9.25
C ALA A 183 -10.45 16.03 9.62
N GLY A 184 -10.40 17.23 10.19
CA GLY A 184 -9.14 17.79 10.71
C GLY A 184 -8.54 16.95 11.84
N HIS A 185 -9.36 16.52 12.80
CA HIS A 185 -8.93 15.59 13.86
C HIS A 185 -8.45 14.25 13.31
N ARG A 186 -9.03 13.75 12.21
CA ARG A 186 -8.57 12.53 11.54
C ARG A 186 -7.15 12.70 11.00
N ILE A 187 -6.88 13.79 10.27
CA ILE A 187 -5.52 14.11 9.77
C ILE A 187 -4.52 14.24 10.93
N MET A 188 -4.91 14.89 12.03
CA MET A 188 -4.06 14.98 13.22
C MET A 188 -3.75 13.60 13.79
N GLY A 189 -4.75 12.73 13.94
CA GLY A 189 -4.58 11.37 14.46
C GLY A 189 -3.66 10.52 13.59
N GLU A 190 -3.83 10.56 12.26
CA GLU A 190 -2.97 9.85 11.31
C GLU A 190 -1.53 10.38 11.34
N THR A 191 -1.36 11.69 11.46
CA THR A 191 -0.03 12.32 11.57
C THR A 191 0.69 11.86 12.83
N ILE A 192 -0.01 11.79 13.96
CA ILE A 192 0.54 11.29 15.23
C ILE A 192 0.89 9.79 15.11
N LEU A 193 -0.01 8.97 14.58
CA LEU A 193 0.24 7.53 14.41
C LEU A 193 1.43 7.27 13.48
N ARG A 194 1.54 8.02 12.38
CA ARG A 194 2.69 7.95 11.48
C ARG A 194 3.98 8.32 12.19
N ALA A 195 3.98 9.38 13.00
CA ALA A 195 5.14 9.77 13.80
C ALA A 195 5.53 8.71 14.84
N TRP A 196 4.57 7.90 15.30
CA TRP A 196 4.80 6.73 16.15
C TRP A 196 5.16 5.45 15.37
N GLY A 197 5.39 5.56 14.05
CA GLY A 197 5.81 4.44 13.20
C GLY A 197 4.67 3.53 12.76
N LEU A 198 3.41 4.00 12.81
CA LEU A 198 2.22 3.31 12.31
C LEU A 198 1.63 4.10 11.15
N PRO A 199 2.17 3.92 9.93
CA PRO A 199 1.86 4.82 8.83
C PRO A 199 0.60 4.41 8.06
N SER A 200 0.11 3.19 8.28
CA SER A 200 -1.19 2.69 7.83
C SER A 200 -2.21 2.69 8.98
N THR A 201 -3.46 3.00 8.67
CA THR A 201 -4.55 3.11 9.64
C THR A 201 -5.80 2.40 9.16
N VAL A 202 -6.45 1.66 10.07
CA VAL A 202 -7.76 1.08 9.83
C VAL A 202 -8.84 2.09 10.25
N GLU A 203 -9.85 2.28 9.41
CA GLU A 203 -11.02 3.07 9.79
C GLU A 203 -11.89 2.29 10.80
N PRO A 204 -12.15 2.84 11.99
CA PRO A 204 -13.04 2.20 12.94
C PRO A 204 -14.47 2.18 12.40
N SER A 205 -15.22 1.12 12.70
CA SER A 205 -16.66 1.10 12.42
C SER A 205 -17.36 2.26 13.14
N PRO A 206 -18.49 2.77 12.63
CA PRO A 206 -19.22 3.84 13.31
C PRO A 206 -19.58 3.52 14.77
N GLU A 207 -19.92 2.25 15.04
CA GLU A 207 -20.21 1.75 16.39
C GLU A 207 -18.96 1.76 17.28
N LEU A 208 -17.83 1.25 16.79
CA LEU A 208 -16.58 1.28 17.54
C LEU A 208 -16.14 2.72 17.85
N LEU A 209 -16.31 3.62 16.88
CA LEU A 209 -15.98 5.04 17.05
C LEU A 209 -16.86 5.71 18.11
N ASP A 210 -18.16 5.41 18.16
CA ASP A 210 -19.06 5.91 19.20
C ASP A 210 -18.62 5.45 20.60
N LEU A 211 -18.40 4.15 20.77
CA LEU A 211 -17.97 3.57 22.05
C LEU A 211 -16.62 4.15 22.50
N MET A 212 -15.66 4.27 21.58
CA MET A 212 -14.36 4.88 21.86
C MET A 212 -14.48 6.36 22.24
N THR A 213 -15.40 7.10 21.62
CA THR A 213 -15.67 8.51 21.95
C THR A 213 -16.22 8.62 23.36
N ARG A 214 -17.21 7.79 23.71
CA ARG A 214 -17.81 7.75 25.06
C ARG A 214 -16.79 7.36 26.12
N ARG A 215 -15.96 6.35 25.84
CA ARG A 215 -14.88 5.92 26.73
C ARG A 215 -13.89 7.05 26.97
N THR A 216 -13.47 7.73 25.90
CA THR A 216 -12.52 8.86 25.99
C THR A 216 -13.09 10.02 26.80
N ALA A 217 -14.38 10.33 26.63
CA ALA A 217 -15.04 11.39 27.41
C ALA A 217 -15.06 11.07 28.93
N VAL A 218 -15.38 9.82 29.31
CA VAL A 218 -15.37 9.41 30.73
C VAL A 218 -13.96 9.56 31.34
N VAL A 219 -12.93 9.07 30.63
CA VAL A 219 -11.53 9.19 31.08
C VAL A 219 -11.12 10.66 31.19
N HIS A 220 -11.44 11.45 30.19
CA HIS A 220 -11.12 12.88 30.13
C HIS A 220 -11.70 13.65 31.32
N ASP A 221 -13.03 13.57 31.51
CA ASP A 221 -13.74 14.35 32.52
C ASP A 221 -13.32 13.94 33.94
N ALA A 222 -13.13 12.63 34.18
CA ALA A 222 -12.73 12.09 35.48
C ALA A 222 -11.31 12.54 35.87
N TRP A 223 -10.34 12.44 34.95
CA TRP A 223 -8.98 12.89 35.21
C TRP A 223 -8.87 14.40 35.32
N LEU A 224 -9.58 15.15 34.49
CA LEU A 224 -9.59 16.61 34.57
C LEU A 224 -10.11 17.09 35.94
N THR A 225 -11.12 16.40 36.47
CA THR A 225 -11.67 16.65 37.82
C THR A 225 -10.70 16.26 38.93
N ALA A 226 -10.08 15.09 38.84
CA ALA A 226 -9.14 14.60 39.85
C ALA A 226 -7.87 15.46 39.95
N VAL A 227 -7.31 15.85 38.81
CA VAL A 227 -6.15 16.77 38.74
C VAL A 227 -6.53 18.17 39.26
N GLY A 228 -7.75 18.61 38.95
CA GLY A 228 -8.29 19.90 39.33
C GLY A 228 -7.76 21.07 38.48
N HIS A 229 -8.64 22.02 38.19
CA HIS A 229 -8.32 23.22 37.41
C HIS A 229 -9.14 24.43 37.87
N LYS A 230 -8.70 25.63 37.47
CA LYS A 230 -9.39 26.89 37.82
C LYS A 230 -10.40 27.40 36.78
N ARG A 231 -10.51 26.78 35.61
CA ARG A 231 -11.44 27.21 34.55
C ARG A 231 -12.91 27.11 35.02
N PRO A 232 -13.70 28.20 34.96
CA PRO A 232 -15.11 28.15 35.32
C PRO A 232 -15.96 27.39 34.28
N GLY A 233 -17.12 26.89 34.72
CA GLY A 233 -18.14 26.33 33.83
C GLY A 233 -17.83 24.94 33.24
N ILE A 234 -16.79 24.24 33.72
CA ILE A 234 -16.55 22.84 33.39
C ILE A 234 -17.36 21.97 34.35
N ARG A 235 -18.14 21.02 33.80
CA ARG A 235 -18.88 20.06 34.61
C ARG A 235 -17.89 19.05 35.21
N PRO A 236 -18.04 18.68 36.50
CA PRO A 236 -17.20 17.64 37.08
C PRO A 236 -17.49 16.30 36.41
N GLY A 237 -16.43 15.52 36.18
CA GLY A 237 -16.48 14.12 35.80
C GLY A 237 -16.74 13.22 37.01
N LEU A 238 -16.88 11.92 36.72
CA LEU A 238 -17.04 10.90 37.75
C LEU A 238 -15.76 10.80 38.63
N PRO A 239 -15.90 10.42 39.93
CA PRO A 239 -14.75 10.00 40.72
C PRO A 239 -13.95 8.90 40.00
N LEU A 240 -12.61 8.92 40.09
CA LEU A 240 -11.76 7.99 39.33
C LEU A 240 -12.12 6.51 39.51
N ALA A 241 -12.56 6.11 40.70
CA ALA A 241 -13.00 4.74 40.96
C ALA A 241 -14.26 4.36 40.16
N GLU A 242 -15.26 5.24 40.10
CA GLU A 242 -16.48 5.04 39.32
C GLU A 242 -16.21 5.12 37.82
N ALA A 243 -15.36 6.07 37.40
CA ALA A 243 -14.92 6.19 36.01
C ALA A 243 -14.24 4.91 35.52
N LYS A 244 -13.39 4.28 36.34
CA LYS A 244 -12.74 3.00 36.01
C LYS A 244 -13.75 1.88 35.77
N VAL A 245 -14.79 1.76 36.60
CA VAL A 245 -15.87 0.79 36.39
C VAL A 245 -16.58 1.05 35.06
N LYS A 246 -16.94 2.30 34.78
CA LYS A 246 -17.62 2.67 33.53
C LYS A 246 -16.76 2.43 32.29
N VAL A 247 -15.46 2.68 32.38
CA VAL A 247 -14.50 2.40 31.31
C VAL A 247 -14.37 0.89 31.07
N ALA A 248 -14.36 0.07 32.12
CA ALA A 248 -14.34 -1.38 31.99
C ALA A 248 -15.58 -1.93 31.24
N GLU A 249 -16.78 -1.44 31.59
CA GLU A 249 -18.02 -1.81 30.89
C GLU A 249 -18.00 -1.44 29.39
N LEU A 250 -17.38 -0.30 29.05
CA LEU A 250 -17.21 0.11 27.65
C LEU A 250 -16.14 -0.72 26.96
N ASP A 251 -15.05 -1.06 27.66
CA ASP A 251 -13.98 -1.91 27.13
C ASP A 251 -14.48 -3.32 26.81
N GLU A 252 -15.42 -3.87 27.59
CA GLU A 252 -16.11 -5.15 27.29
C GLU A 252 -16.91 -5.10 25.97
N GLN A 253 -17.52 -3.96 25.64
CA GLN A 253 -18.23 -3.76 24.36
C GLN A 253 -17.28 -3.49 23.20
N ILE A 254 -16.17 -2.78 23.46
CA ILE A 254 -15.18 -2.41 22.44
C ILE A 254 -14.37 -3.63 21.98
N ALA A 255 -14.01 -4.53 22.89
CA ALA A 255 -13.14 -5.68 22.61
C ALA A 255 -13.59 -6.53 21.40
N PRO A 256 -14.85 -7.03 21.33
CA PRO A 256 -15.29 -7.84 20.20
C PRO A 256 -15.30 -7.09 18.86
N LEU A 257 -15.57 -5.78 18.86
CA LEU A 257 -15.55 -4.97 17.64
C LEU A 257 -14.13 -4.76 17.11
N VAL A 258 -13.18 -4.51 18.02
CA VAL A 258 -11.75 -4.42 17.67
C VAL A 258 -11.26 -5.76 17.13
N GLU A 259 -11.64 -6.86 17.76
CA GLU A 259 -11.24 -8.19 17.31
C GLU A 259 -11.79 -8.48 15.92
N ALA A 260 -13.09 -8.25 15.69
CA ALA A 260 -13.72 -8.46 14.39
C ALA A 260 -13.07 -7.63 13.27
N GLN A 261 -12.77 -6.34 13.49
CA GLN A 261 -12.14 -5.49 12.48
C GLN A 261 -10.64 -5.76 12.27
N ARG A 262 -10.03 -6.63 13.08
CA ARG A 262 -8.64 -7.05 12.91
C ARG A 262 -8.51 -8.40 12.20
N GLN A 263 -9.61 -9.13 12.06
CA GLN A 263 -9.61 -10.39 11.34
C GLN A 263 -9.34 -10.16 9.85
N PRO A 264 -8.66 -11.10 9.17
CA PRO A 264 -8.48 -11.02 7.73
C PRO A 264 -9.82 -11.01 7.00
N GLU A 265 -9.93 -10.18 5.96
CA GLU A 265 -11.11 -10.14 5.10
C GLU A 265 -10.86 -10.99 3.86
N MET A 266 -11.66 -12.03 3.68
CA MET A 266 -11.49 -12.99 2.59
C MET A 266 -12.61 -12.90 1.56
N SER A 267 -12.27 -13.13 0.29
CA SER A 267 -13.27 -13.23 -0.78
C SER A 267 -12.83 -14.19 -1.88
N GLN A 268 -13.79 -14.63 -2.70
CA GLN A 268 -13.57 -15.50 -3.85
C GLN A 268 -14.37 -14.99 -5.05
N ARG A 269 -13.78 -15.07 -6.24
CA ARG A 269 -14.48 -14.78 -7.49
C ARG A 269 -14.03 -15.68 -8.64
N ALA A 270 -14.92 -15.85 -9.61
CA ALA A 270 -14.57 -16.51 -10.86
C ALA A 270 -13.50 -15.71 -11.63
N SER A 271 -12.62 -16.43 -12.34
CA SER A 271 -11.64 -15.90 -13.28
C SER A 271 -11.62 -16.76 -14.55
N THR A 272 -10.98 -16.29 -15.60
CA THR A 272 -10.82 -17.10 -16.81
C THR A 272 -10.00 -18.35 -16.50
N GLY A 273 -10.53 -19.53 -16.81
CA GLY A 273 -9.83 -20.80 -16.61
C GLY A 273 -9.52 -21.15 -15.14
N GLY A 274 -10.15 -20.51 -14.16
CA GLY A 274 -9.87 -20.72 -12.74
C GLY A 274 -10.68 -19.82 -11.80
N GLU A 275 -10.24 -19.73 -10.56
CA GLU A 275 -10.84 -18.89 -9.51
C GLU A 275 -9.78 -18.05 -8.83
N ILE A 276 -10.14 -16.85 -8.38
CA ILE A 276 -9.27 -16.00 -7.56
C ILE A 276 -9.79 -15.98 -6.14
N PHE A 277 -8.94 -16.43 -5.22
CA PHE A 277 -9.10 -16.29 -3.78
C PHE A 277 -8.32 -15.07 -3.32
N HIS A 278 -8.89 -14.28 -2.42
CA HIS A 278 -8.31 -13.05 -1.94
C HIS A 278 -8.35 -12.99 -0.42
N VAL A 279 -7.28 -12.46 0.18
CA VAL A 279 -7.24 -12.11 1.60
C VAL A 279 -6.62 -10.73 1.80
N HIS A 280 -7.28 -9.89 2.60
CA HIS A 280 -6.80 -8.61 3.08
C HIS A 280 -6.39 -8.72 4.55
N TYR A 281 -5.24 -8.13 4.89
CA TYR A 281 -4.81 -7.97 6.27
C TYR A 281 -4.62 -6.49 6.61
N PRO A 282 -5.18 -6.03 7.74
CA PRO A 282 -4.85 -4.71 8.25
C PRO A 282 -3.38 -4.65 8.71
N ALA A 283 -2.86 -3.42 8.83
CA ALA A 283 -1.56 -3.19 9.42
C ALA A 283 -1.48 -3.67 10.87
N GLU A 284 -0.27 -4.08 11.29
CA GLU A 284 0.00 -4.56 12.64
C GLU A 284 1.22 -3.87 13.25
N ALA A 285 1.04 -3.38 14.48
CA ALA A 285 2.08 -2.80 15.30
C ALA A 285 2.95 -3.88 15.93
N GLY A 286 4.25 -3.62 16.03
CA GLY A 286 5.20 -4.53 16.67
C GLY A 286 6.53 -4.58 15.94
N ALA A 287 7.55 -5.12 16.60
CA ALA A 287 8.81 -5.45 15.93
C ALA A 287 8.59 -6.71 15.07
N GLY A 288 9.11 -6.69 13.83
CA GLY A 288 8.94 -7.80 12.88
C GLY A 288 7.53 -7.95 12.30
N LYS A 289 6.55 -7.14 12.73
CA LYS A 289 5.19 -7.14 12.17
C LYS A 289 5.09 -6.18 10.99
N LEU A 290 4.25 -6.54 10.01
CA LEU A 290 4.01 -5.71 8.84
C LEU A 290 3.13 -4.51 9.19
N LYS A 291 3.75 -3.32 9.22
CA LYS A 291 3.14 -2.06 9.68
C LYS A 291 2.27 -1.36 8.63
N ILE A 292 1.94 -2.05 7.55
CA ILE A 292 1.08 -1.58 6.47
C ILE A 292 0.10 -2.69 6.11
N ALA A 293 -1.07 -2.31 5.57
CA ALA A 293 -2.02 -3.30 5.10
C ALA A 293 -1.47 -4.07 3.88
N ALA A 294 -1.94 -5.30 3.70
CA ALA A 294 -1.52 -6.16 2.60
C ALA A 294 -2.70 -6.94 2.03
N ASP A 295 -2.82 -6.91 0.71
CA ASP A 295 -3.74 -7.73 -0.07
C ASP A 295 -2.96 -8.87 -0.72
N TYR A 296 -3.56 -10.06 -0.81
CA TYR A 296 -3.01 -11.18 -1.57
C TYR A 296 -4.12 -11.77 -2.43
N SER A 297 -3.91 -11.74 -3.76
CA SER A 297 -4.78 -12.42 -4.73
C SER A 297 -4.09 -13.69 -5.21
N LEU A 298 -4.76 -14.84 -5.12
CA LEU A 298 -4.28 -16.14 -5.56
C LEU A 298 -5.23 -16.73 -6.59
N TRP A 299 -4.77 -16.84 -7.84
CA TRP A 299 -5.47 -17.56 -8.89
C TRP A 299 -5.13 -19.05 -8.86
N ILE A 300 -6.15 -19.89 -8.88
CA ILE A 300 -6.04 -21.35 -8.92
C ILE A 300 -6.68 -21.86 -10.23
N PRO A 301 -5.95 -22.67 -11.03
CA PRO A 301 -6.49 -23.22 -12.27
C PRO A 301 -7.71 -24.12 -12.04
N ALA A 302 -8.72 -24.00 -12.90
CA ALA A 302 -9.91 -24.84 -12.83
C ALA A 302 -9.56 -26.33 -12.97
N GLY A 303 -10.09 -27.15 -12.07
CA GLY A 303 -9.96 -28.61 -12.11
C GLY A 303 -8.62 -29.17 -11.63
N VAL A 304 -7.68 -28.33 -11.18
CA VAL A 304 -6.43 -28.79 -10.57
C VAL A 304 -6.74 -29.60 -9.30
N LYS A 305 -6.14 -30.78 -9.18
CA LYS A 305 -6.37 -31.68 -8.02
C LYS A 305 -5.36 -31.48 -6.92
N GLN A 306 -4.13 -31.15 -7.30
CA GLN A 306 -3.04 -30.86 -6.39
C GLN A 306 -2.16 -29.79 -7.04
N LEU A 307 -1.89 -28.73 -6.29
CA LEU A 307 -0.97 -27.70 -6.69
C LEU A 307 0.48 -28.19 -6.56
N ARG A 308 1.32 -27.81 -7.51
CA ARG A 308 2.75 -28.18 -7.53
C ARG A 308 3.67 -27.03 -7.15
N GLY A 309 3.14 -25.82 -7.06
CA GLY A 309 3.91 -24.62 -6.77
C GLY A 309 3.05 -23.35 -6.79
N VAL A 310 3.66 -22.25 -6.38
CA VAL A 310 3.09 -20.90 -6.49
C VAL A 310 4.04 -20.02 -7.30
N ILE A 311 3.52 -19.39 -8.34
CA ILE A 311 4.24 -18.33 -9.06
C ILE A 311 3.87 -17.02 -8.39
N VAL A 312 4.85 -16.35 -7.78
CA VAL A 312 4.66 -15.07 -7.08
C VAL A 312 5.14 -13.94 -7.97
N HIS A 313 4.23 -13.04 -8.33
CA HIS A 313 4.54 -11.84 -9.12
C HIS A 313 4.53 -10.62 -8.21
N GLN A 314 5.71 -10.27 -7.69
CA GLN A 314 5.87 -9.23 -6.68
C GLN A 314 6.11 -7.86 -7.32
N HIS A 315 5.19 -6.93 -7.08
CA HIS A 315 5.26 -5.56 -7.57
C HIS A 315 6.47 -4.77 -7.03
N GLY A 316 6.78 -3.63 -7.66
CA GLY A 316 7.84 -2.71 -7.24
C GLY A 316 7.44 -1.65 -6.22
N CYS A 317 8.31 -0.66 -5.98
CA CYS A 317 8.02 0.41 -5.02
C CYS A 317 7.08 1.48 -5.62
N GLY A 318 6.17 2.00 -4.79
CA GLY A 318 5.34 3.16 -5.11
C GLY A 318 3.87 2.81 -5.37
N VAL A 319 3.03 3.86 -5.37
CA VAL A 319 1.57 3.76 -5.49
C VAL A 319 1.15 3.03 -6.76
N GLY A 320 1.69 3.42 -7.93
CA GLY A 320 1.36 2.80 -9.21
C GLY A 320 1.72 1.31 -9.26
N ALA A 321 2.85 0.92 -8.64
CA ALA A 321 3.29 -0.46 -8.55
C ALA A 321 2.35 -1.31 -7.69
N CYS A 322 1.99 -0.82 -6.49
CA CYS A 322 1.04 -1.53 -5.62
C CYS A 322 -0.33 -1.66 -6.28
N THR A 323 -0.87 -0.58 -6.87
CA THR A 323 -2.15 -0.63 -7.59
C THR A 323 -2.09 -1.67 -8.71
N GLY A 324 -0.99 -1.72 -9.46
CA GLY A 324 -0.76 -2.75 -10.48
C GLY A 324 -0.59 -4.16 -9.90
N GLY A 325 -0.03 -4.31 -8.70
CA GLY A 325 0.13 -5.61 -8.04
C GLY A 325 -1.21 -6.31 -7.74
N LYS A 326 -2.28 -5.52 -7.50
CA LYS A 326 -3.63 -6.06 -7.22
C LYS A 326 -4.22 -6.90 -8.35
N THR A 327 -3.77 -6.67 -9.59
CA THR A 327 -4.23 -7.38 -10.79
C THR A 327 -3.23 -8.42 -11.29
N ALA A 328 -2.13 -8.66 -10.59
CA ALA A 328 -1.11 -9.62 -11.05
C ALA A 328 -1.67 -11.05 -11.18
N ALA A 329 -2.56 -11.46 -10.26
CA ALA A 329 -3.26 -12.75 -10.34
C ALA A 329 -4.28 -12.85 -11.49
N ASP A 330 -4.67 -11.72 -12.11
CA ASP A 330 -5.55 -11.67 -13.27
C ASP A 330 -4.81 -11.77 -14.61
N ASP A 331 -3.47 -11.77 -14.62
CA ASP A 331 -2.69 -11.77 -15.87
C ASP A 331 -2.82 -13.12 -16.60
N LEU A 332 -3.47 -13.10 -17.77
CA LEU A 332 -3.79 -14.30 -18.54
C LEU A 332 -2.53 -15.04 -19.02
N HIS A 333 -1.42 -14.33 -19.25
CA HIS A 333 -0.19 -14.93 -19.75
C HIS A 333 0.56 -15.66 -18.64
N TRP A 334 0.64 -15.05 -17.45
CA TRP A 334 1.17 -15.71 -16.26
C TRP A 334 0.28 -16.86 -15.78
N GLN A 335 -1.05 -16.74 -15.92
CA GLN A 335 -1.98 -17.84 -15.66
C GLN A 335 -1.75 -19.03 -16.60
N ALA A 336 -1.40 -18.81 -17.87
CA ALA A 336 -1.07 -19.89 -18.79
C ALA A 336 0.15 -20.71 -18.32
N LEU A 337 1.19 -20.04 -17.80
CA LEU A 337 2.33 -20.71 -17.18
C LEU A 337 1.95 -21.48 -15.91
N ALA A 338 1.20 -20.84 -15.02
CA ALA A 338 0.73 -21.47 -13.79
C ALA A 338 -0.10 -22.73 -14.11
N LYS A 339 -1.04 -22.64 -15.06
CA LYS A 339 -1.87 -23.75 -15.52
C LYS A 339 -1.04 -24.91 -16.07
N LYS A 340 -0.07 -24.64 -16.94
CA LYS A 340 0.80 -25.67 -17.56
C LYS A 340 1.48 -26.56 -16.53
N TRP A 341 1.87 -25.99 -15.39
CA TRP A 341 2.58 -26.68 -14.33
C TRP A 341 1.70 -27.10 -13.15
N GLY A 342 0.40 -26.86 -13.20
CA GLY A 342 -0.50 -27.09 -12.06
C GLY A 342 -0.10 -26.24 -10.85
N CYS A 343 0.38 -25.02 -11.08
CA CYS A 343 0.73 -24.05 -10.05
C CYS A 343 -0.40 -23.04 -9.86
N ALA A 344 -0.42 -22.38 -8.71
CA ALA A 344 -1.20 -21.17 -8.51
C ALA A 344 -0.40 -19.93 -8.92
N LEU A 345 -1.08 -18.82 -9.19
CA LEU A 345 -0.46 -17.51 -9.46
C LEU A 345 -0.87 -16.53 -8.36
N MET A 346 0.11 -15.93 -7.69
CA MET A 346 -0.11 -15.03 -6.57
C MET A 346 0.41 -13.63 -6.86
N GLY A 347 -0.43 -12.63 -6.60
CA GLY A 347 -0.09 -11.22 -6.59
C GLY A 347 -0.24 -10.62 -5.19
N PRO A 348 0.85 -10.48 -4.41
CA PRO A 348 0.84 -9.66 -3.21
C PRO A 348 0.77 -8.18 -3.57
N ALA A 349 -0.01 -7.39 -2.82
CA ALA A 349 -0.06 -5.93 -2.93
C ALA A 349 -0.03 -5.26 -1.55
N TYR A 350 1.03 -4.48 -1.30
CA TYR A 350 1.24 -3.78 -0.03
C TYR A 350 0.77 -2.33 -0.12
N GLU A 351 -0.02 -1.87 0.85
CA GLU A 351 -0.81 -0.63 0.78
C GLU A 351 -0.12 0.56 0.08
N PRO A 352 -0.78 1.20 -0.92
CA PRO A 352 -0.18 2.22 -1.76
C PRO A 352 -0.23 3.60 -1.08
N LEU A 353 0.53 3.80 -0.02
CA LEU A 353 0.56 5.09 0.66
C LEU A 353 1.67 5.97 0.08
N ALA A 354 1.26 7.13 -0.43
CA ALA A 354 2.19 8.18 -0.86
C ALA A 354 3.11 8.56 0.31
N ASN A 355 4.40 8.72 0.03
CA ASN A 355 5.44 9.06 1.00
C ASN A 355 5.74 7.98 2.06
N ILE A 356 5.27 6.74 1.87
CA ILE A 356 5.77 5.59 2.64
C ILE A 356 6.91 4.92 1.90
N SER A 357 8.00 4.67 2.62
CA SER A 357 9.12 3.89 2.09
C SER A 357 8.72 2.43 1.89
N CYS A 358 8.95 1.90 0.69
CA CYS A 358 8.76 0.47 0.42
C CYS A 358 9.67 -0.43 1.28
N ARG A 359 10.69 0.11 1.97
CA ARG A 359 11.52 -0.64 2.93
C ARG A 359 10.72 -1.28 4.06
N LEU A 360 9.51 -0.80 4.35
CA LEU A 360 8.61 -1.43 5.32
C LEU A 360 8.15 -2.83 4.91
N TRP A 361 8.16 -3.17 3.62
CA TRP A 361 7.72 -4.49 3.14
C TRP A 361 8.76 -5.17 2.24
N CYS A 362 9.56 -4.43 1.47
CA CYS A 362 10.52 -5.07 0.58
C CYS A 362 11.67 -5.73 1.35
N ASP A 363 11.94 -5.31 2.59
CA ASP A 363 12.71 -6.15 3.51
C ASP A 363 11.75 -7.13 4.20
N PRO A 364 11.75 -8.43 3.83
CA PRO A 364 10.82 -9.43 4.37
C PRO A 364 10.87 -9.58 5.88
N ARG A 365 11.99 -9.21 6.52
CA ARG A 365 12.18 -9.28 7.98
C ARG A 365 11.36 -8.23 8.73
N ASN A 366 10.80 -7.24 8.02
CA ASN A 366 9.83 -6.29 8.55
C ASN A 366 8.38 -6.84 8.54
N GLY A 367 8.22 -8.15 8.36
CA GLY A 367 6.96 -8.87 8.55
C GLY A 367 6.23 -9.25 7.27
N SER A 368 6.73 -8.88 6.10
CA SER A 368 6.09 -9.31 4.85
C SER A 368 6.37 -10.79 4.53
N ASP A 369 7.48 -11.39 5.00
CA ASP A 369 7.64 -12.86 4.95
C ASP A 369 6.58 -13.57 5.79
N GLU A 370 6.48 -13.19 7.08
CA GLU A 370 5.50 -13.77 8.00
C GLU A 370 4.09 -13.64 7.43
N ARG A 371 3.74 -12.45 6.90
CA ARG A 371 2.43 -12.21 6.32
C ARG A 371 2.19 -12.98 5.02
N PHE A 372 3.20 -13.11 4.15
CA PHE A 372 3.10 -13.91 2.93
C PHE A 372 2.83 -15.38 3.24
N ARG A 373 3.55 -15.96 4.21
CA ARG A 373 3.31 -17.36 4.64
C ARG A 373 1.97 -17.54 5.35
N GLN A 374 1.53 -16.56 6.14
CA GLN A 374 0.18 -16.57 6.70
C GLN A 374 -0.89 -16.53 5.60
N ALA A 375 -0.72 -15.69 4.58
CA ALA A 375 -1.63 -15.64 3.44
C ALA A 375 -1.72 -16.98 2.71
N LEU A 376 -0.60 -17.68 2.50
CA LEU A 376 -0.62 -19.02 1.94
C LEU A 376 -1.42 -20.02 2.79
N ALA A 377 -1.33 -19.93 4.12
CA ALA A 377 -2.10 -20.80 5.02
C ALA A 377 -3.60 -20.48 5.00
N ASP A 378 -3.99 -19.21 5.15
CA ASP A 378 -5.41 -18.82 5.13
C ASP A 378 -6.04 -19.13 3.75
N LEU A 379 -5.28 -18.92 2.66
CA LEU A 379 -5.72 -19.27 1.30
C LEU A 379 -5.76 -20.79 1.07
N ALA A 380 -4.91 -21.58 1.74
CA ALA A 380 -5.01 -23.04 1.75
C ALA A 380 -6.35 -23.50 2.34
N ASP A 381 -6.73 -22.94 3.48
CA ASP A 381 -7.97 -23.27 4.17
C ASP A 381 -9.20 -22.88 3.35
N SER A 382 -9.22 -21.67 2.79
CA SER A 382 -10.37 -21.17 2.00
C SER A 382 -10.52 -21.81 0.62
N SER A 383 -9.43 -22.23 -0.02
CA SER A 383 -9.48 -22.89 -1.33
C SER A 383 -9.58 -24.41 -1.26
N GLY A 384 -9.32 -25.01 -0.08
CA GLY A 384 -9.23 -26.46 0.09
C GLY A 384 -7.93 -27.08 -0.41
N HIS A 385 -6.93 -26.27 -0.77
CA HIS A 385 -5.61 -26.71 -1.23
C HIS A 385 -4.56 -26.60 -0.10
N ALA A 386 -4.60 -27.53 0.86
CA ALA A 386 -3.71 -27.58 2.02
C ALA A 386 -2.21 -27.52 1.65
N GLU A 387 -1.86 -28.04 0.48
CA GLU A 387 -0.49 -28.06 -0.04
C GLU A 387 0.11 -26.67 -0.26
N LEU A 388 -0.70 -25.60 -0.38
CA LEU A 388 -0.23 -24.21 -0.54
C LEU A 388 0.80 -23.77 0.51
N THR A 389 0.76 -24.37 1.70
CA THR A 389 1.69 -24.08 2.80
C THR A 389 3.07 -24.72 2.64
N THR A 390 3.23 -25.63 1.68
CA THR A 390 4.44 -26.47 1.53
C THR A 390 4.98 -26.55 0.10
N VAL A 391 4.16 -26.22 -0.90
CA VAL A 391 4.60 -26.23 -2.30
C VAL A 391 5.62 -25.11 -2.57
N PRO A 392 6.58 -25.35 -3.49
CA PRO A 392 7.65 -24.41 -3.75
C PRO A 392 7.20 -23.20 -4.58
N TRP A 393 8.04 -22.16 -4.62
CA TRP A 393 7.73 -20.86 -5.22
C TRP A 393 8.64 -20.51 -6.40
N CYS A 394 8.06 -19.96 -7.47
CA CYS A 394 8.79 -19.14 -8.42
C CYS A 394 8.64 -17.68 -8.01
N LEU A 395 9.74 -16.94 -7.88
CA LEU A 395 9.68 -15.53 -7.47
C LEU A 395 10.05 -14.61 -8.63
N TRP A 396 9.08 -13.88 -9.15
CA TRP A 396 9.32 -12.74 -10.03
C TRP A 396 9.22 -11.46 -9.21
N GLY A 397 10.21 -10.58 -9.31
CA GLY A 397 10.22 -9.34 -8.54
C GLY A 397 10.75 -8.15 -9.32
N HIS A 398 9.97 -7.07 -9.39
CA HIS A 398 10.41 -5.81 -9.97
C HIS A 398 10.89 -4.83 -8.91
N SER A 399 12.10 -4.28 -9.05
CA SER A 399 12.60 -3.19 -8.18
C SER A 399 12.54 -3.57 -6.69
N GLY A 400 11.64 -2.98 -5.90
CA GLY A 400 11.34 -3.40 -4.53
C GLY A 400 10.95 -4.87 -4.39
N GLY A 401 10.25 -5.44 -5.37
CA GLY A 401 9.94 -6.87 -5.42
C GLY A 401 11.19 -7.73 -5.64
N GLY A 402 12.17 -7.25 -6.41
CA GLY A 402 13.46 -7.93 -6.57
C GLY A 402 14.31 -7.84 -5.29
N PHE A 403 14.22 -6.72 -4.58
CA PHE A 403 14.78 -6.58 -3.22
C PHE A 403 14.18 -7.64 -2.28
N TRP A 404 12.85 -7.74 -2.24
CA TRP A 404 12.14 -8.74 -1.45
C TRP A 404 12.55 -10.16 -1.81
N ALA A 405 12.51 -10.53 -3.10
CA ALA A 405 12.87 -11.86 -3.56
C ALA A 405 14.32 -12.24 -3.19
N SER A 406 15.25 -11.29 -3.25
CA SER A 406 16.66 -11.56 -2.90
C SER A 406 16.89 -11.83 -1.42
N LEU A 407 16.05 -11.29 -0.54
CA LEU A 407 16.08 -11.62 0.90
C LEU A 407 15.27 -12.87 1.20
N MET A 408 14.13 -13.10 0.52
CA MET A 408 13.40 -14.37 0.60
C MET A 408 14.29 -15.55 0.22
N GLN A 409 15.18 -15.39 -0.76
CA GLN A 409 16.21 -16.37 -1.12
C GLN A 409 17.09 -16.78 0.08
N THR A 410 17.44 -15.82 0.94
CA THR A 410 18.27 -16.11 2.12
C THR A 410 17.49 -16.72 3.26
N LEU A 411 16.18 -16.49 3.32
CA LEU A 411 15.29 -16.97 4.38
C LEU A 411 14.72 -18.36 4.10
N HIS A 412 14.38 -18.65 2.83
CA HIS A 412 13.67 -19.87 2.41
C HIS A 412 14.24 -20.47 1.12
N PRO A 413 15.56 -20.66 1.00
CA PRO A 413 16.18 -21.12 -0.26
C PRO A 413 15.65 -22.48 -0.74
N GLU A 414 15.31 -23.39 0.18
CA GLU A 414 14.82 -24.73 -0.15
C GLU A 414 13.42 -24.72 -0.79
N GLN A 415 12.67 -23.63 -0.61
CA GLN A 415 11.33 -23.48 -1.15
C GLN A 415 11.31 -22.82 -2.53
N ILE A 416 12.42 -22.28 -3.02
CA ILE A 416 12.40 -21.42 -4.21
C ILE A 416 12.89 -22.19 -5.44
N VAL A 417 12.01 -22.37 -6.43
CA VAL A 417 12.30 -22.98 -7.73
C VAL A 417 13.31 -22.16 -8.53
N ALA A 418 13.07 -20.86 -8.67
CA ALA A 418 13.93 -19.92 -9.39
C ALA A 418 13.51 -18.47 -9.09
N ILE A 419 14.38 -17.51 -9.40
CA ILE A 419 14.13 -16.08 -9.20
C ILE A 419 14.42 -15.25 -10.45
N TRP A 420 13.48 -14.39 -10.82
CA TRP A 420 13.65 -13.36 -11.84
C TRP A 420 13.73 -11.97 -11.19
N PHE A 421 14.92 -11.37 -11.23
CA PHE A 421 15.13 -10.02 -10.71
C PHE A 421 14.98 -8.97 -11.82
N ARG A 422 13.78 -8.38 -11.97
CA ARG A 422 13.56 -7.25 -12.86
C ARG A 422 14.03 -5.97 -12.16
N SER A 423 15.22 -5.48 -12.53
CA SER A 423 15.76 -4.19 -12.06
C SER A 423 15.76 -3.98 -10.53
N GLY A 424 16.20 -4.95 -9.72
CA GLY A 424 16.36 -4.73 -8.28
C GLY A 424 16.83 -5.94 -7.47
N THR A 425 17.70 -5.68 -6.48
CA THR A 425 18.13 -6.62 -5.44
C THR A 425 18.39 -5.86 -4.14
N ALA A 426 18.41 -6.56 -3.01
CA ALA A 426 18.84 -6.01 -1.73
C ALA A 426 20.37 -6.04 -1.56
N PHE A 427 21.07 -6.80 -2.41
CA PHE A 427 22.52 -7.05 -2.31
C PHE A 427 23.35 -5.79 -2.15
N ALA A 428 23.16 -4.83 -3.06
CA ALA A 428 23.93 -3.59 -3.04
C ALA A 428 23.64 -2.71 -1.81
N TYR A 429 22.47 -2.85 -1.20
CA TYR A 429 22.08 -2.04 -0.04
C TYR A 429 22.75 -2.58 1.22
N TRP A 430 22.78 -3.90 1.41
CA TRP A 430 23.43 -4.45 2.58
C TRP A 430 24.95 -4.42 2.49
N THR A 431 25.55 -4.52 1.31
CA THR A 431 27.01 -4.36 1.16
C THR A 431 27.48 -2.94 1.46
N ARG A 432 26.62 -1.93 1.30
CA ARG A 432 26.87 -0.55 1.71
C ARG A 432 26.48 -0.25 3.17
N GLY A 433 25.91 -1.23 3.89
CA GLY A 433 25.45 -1.04 5.27
C GLY A 433 24.15 -0.26 5.42
N GLU A 434 23.41 -0.01 4.32
CA GLU A 434 22.11 0.67 4.34
C GLU A 434 20.97 -0.25 4.83
N THR A 435 21.22 -1.55 4.86
CA THR A 435 20.31 -2.58 5.37
C THR A 435 21.14 -3.68 6.03
N ALA A 436 20.63 -4.33 7.07
CA ALA A 436 21.36 -5.41 7.74
C ALA A 436 21.64 -6.55 6.73
N ALA A 437 22.90 -6.94 6.59
CA ALA A 437 23.29 -8.07 5.75
C ALA A 437 22.69 -9.38 6.29
N PRO A 438 22.09 -10.21 5.43
CA PRO A 438 21.60 -11.52 5.83
C PRO A 438 22.77 -12.50 5.99
N GLU A 439 22.55 -13.54 6.77
CA GLU A 439 23.31 -14.78 6.60
C GLU A 439 22.85 -15.44 5.30
N ILE A 440 23.80 -15.89 4.46
CA ILE A 440 23.47 -16.54 3.19
C ILE A 440 23.73 -18.05 3.34
N PRO A 441 22.68 -18.88 3.52
CA PRO A 441 22.84 -20.33 3.64
C PRO A 441 23.32 -20.94 2.31
N ALA A 442 24.04 -22.07 2.38
CA ALA A 442 24.56 -22.74 1.19
C ALA A 442 23.48 -23.09 0.14
N ALA A 443 22.28 -23.44 0.60
CA ALA A 443 21.12 -23.73 -0.26
C ALA A 443 20.71 -22.53 -1.13
N ALA A 444 20.97 -21.28 -0.71
CA ALA A 444 20.68 -20.10 -1.51
C ALA A 444 21.44 -20.08 -2.83
N TYR A 445 22.64 -20.67 -2.89
CA TYR A 445 23.43 -20.79 -4.11
C TYR A 445 22.98 -21.90 -5.05
N ASP A 446 22.08 -22.80 -4.61
CA ASP A 446 21.42 -23.76 -5.51
C ASP A 446 20.26 -23.12 -6.27
N VAL A 447 19.68 -22.02 -5.77
CA VAL A 447 18.56 -21.33 -6.41
C VAL A 447 19.00 -20.70 -7.74
N PRO A 448 18.42 -21.11 -8.89
CA PRO A 448 18.69 -20.46 -10.17
C PRO A 448 18.14 -19.04 -10.21
N MET A 449 18.96 -18.11 -10.68
CA MET A 449 18.60 -16.69 -10.77
C MET A 449 18.88 -16.12 -12.14
N ILE A 450 18.15 -15.06 -12.48
CA ILE A 450 18.47 -14.21 -13.62
C ILE A 450 18.26 -12.74 -13.26
N GLY A 451 19.25 -11.92 -13.62
CA GLY A 451 19.17 -10.47 -13.52
C GLY A 451 18.72 -9.88 -14.85
N ASN A 452 17.64 -9.11 -14.82
CA ASN A 452 17.04 -8.49 -15.99
C ASN A 452 16.86 -6.98 -15.76
N PRO A 453 17.94 -6.18 -15.84
CA PRO A 453 17.82 -4.73 -15.84
C PRO A 453 17.45 -4.20 -17.24
N GLY A 454 16.92 -2.99 -17.32
CA GLY A 454 16.86 -2.27 -18.59
C GLY A 454 18.24 -1.73 -18.97
N LEU A 455 18.62 -1.81 -20.24
CA LEU A 455 19.92 -1.35 -20.71
C LEU A 455 20.16 0.14 -20.42
N ARG A 456 19.09 0.94 -20.45
CA ARG A 456 19.16 2.38 -20.16
C ARG A 456 19.46 2.68 -18.69
N GLU A 457 19.34 1.71 -17.78
CA GLU A 457 19.66 1.90 -16.36
C GLU A 457 21.16 2.06 -16.10
N LYS A 458 22.03 1.47 -16.93
CA LYS A 458 23.50 1.41 -16.74
C LYS A 458 24.18 2.77 -16.52
N GLY A 459 23.61 3.85 -17.06
CA GLY A 459 24.09 5.22 -16.89
C GLY A 459 23.06 6.17 -16.29
N ASP A 460 21.91 5.65 -15.86
CA ASP A 460 20.80 6.48 -15.38
C ASP A 460 21.11 7.07 -14.01
N LYS A 461 20.86 8.37 -13.82
CA LYS A 461 21.17 9.06 -12.55
C LYS A 461 20.40 8.50 -11.35
N ARG A 462 19.19 7.98 -11.58
CA ARG A 462 18.28 7.47 -10.56
C ARG A 462 18.35 5.94 -10.45
N PHE A 463 18.45 5.24 -11.57
CA PHE A 463 18.28 3.79 -11.65
C PHE A 463 19.56 2.99 -11.86
N LYS A 464 20.74 3.63 -11.99
CA LYS A 464 22.04 2.91 -12.04
C LYS A 464 22.23 1.87 -10.95
N GLY A 465 21.70 2.12 -9.74
CA GLY A 465 21.81 1.20 -8.62
C GLY A 465 21.12 -0.16 -8.87
N ALA A 466 20.10 -0.22 -9.73
CA ALA A 466 19.47 -1.47 -10.13
C ALA A 466 20.41 -2.32 -11.01
N TRP A 467 21.05 -1.69 -11.99
CA TRP A 467 22.05 -2.33 -12.86
C TRP A 467 23.29 -2.78 -12.08
N ASP A 468 23.88 -1.86 -11.31
CA ASP A 468 25.09 -2.08 -10.53
C ASP A 468 24.85 -3.21 -9.52
N GLY A 469 23.74 -3.16 -8.78
CA GLY A 469 23.43 -4.15 -7.75
C GLY A 469 23.18 -5.56 -8.29
N LEU A 470 22.59 -5.69 -9.47
CA LEU A 470 22.45 -6.99 -10.15
C LEU A 470 23.81 -7.52 -10.62
N THR A 471 24.65 -6.63 -11.18
CA THR A 471 26.00 -7.00 -11.64
C THR A 471 26.87 -7.47 -10.47
N ASP A 472 26.84 -6.75 -9.36
CA ASP A 472 27.61 -7.05 -8.15
C ASP A 472 27.13 -8.35 -7.49
N MET A 473 25.81 -8.54 -7.35
CA MET A 473 25.25 -9.77 -6.81
C MET A 473 25.63 -10.98 -7.67
N ARG A 474 25.50 -10.85 -9.00
CA ARG A 474 25.91 -11.90 -9.94
C ARG A 474 27.39 -12.26 -9.76
N ALA A 475 28.28 -11.26 -9.72
CA ALA A 475 29.71 -11.51 -9.55
C ALA A 475 30.03 -12.19 -8.21
N ALA A 476 29.32 -11.86 -7.13
CA ALA A 476 29.47 -12.51 -5.84
C ALA A 476 28.96 -13.95 -5.85
N TYR A 477 27.76 -14.20 -6.38
CA TYR A 477 27.12 -15.51 -6.37
C TYR A 477 27.80 -16.51 -7.32
N LEU A 478 28.36 -16.06 -8.44
CA LEU A 478 29.15 -16.90 -9.34
C LEU A 478 30.45 -17.42 -8.67
N LYS A 479 31.05 -16.67 -7.74
CA LYS A 479 32.24 -17.12 -6.99
C LYS A 479 31.92 -18.30 -6.06
N GLU A 480 30.69 -18.37 -5.57
CA GLU A 480 30.16 -19.46 -4.76
C GLU A 480 29.59 -20.60 -5.60
N GLY A 481 29.74 -20.53 -6.94
CA GLY A 481 29.27 -21.56 -7.86
C GLY A 481 27.76 -21.56 -8.13
N ALA A 482 27.05 -20.47 -7.85
CA ALA A 482 25.62 -20.36 -8.14
C ALA A 482 25.33 -20.24 -9.64
N PHE A 483 24.11 -20.61 -10.04
CA PHE A 483 23.60 -20.31 -11.39
C PHE A 483 22.99 -18.90 -11.40
N PHE A 484 23.62 -17.97 -12.12
CA PHE A 484 23.15 -16.60 -12.23
C PHE A 484 23.33 -16.05 -13.65
N GLU A 485 22.22 -15.98 -14.40
CA GLU A 485 22.19 -15.41 -15.75
C GLU A 485 21.99 -13.89 -15.75
N PHE A 486 22.36 -13.25 -16.86
CA PHE A 486 22.19 -11.80 -17.02
C PHE A 486 21.59 -11.48 -18.38
N ALA A 487 20.37 -10.94 -18.37
CA ALA A 487 19.56 -10.70 -19.55
C ALA A 487 19.11 -9.24 -19.59
N PRO A 488 19.99 -8.27 -19.92
CA PRO A 488 19.57 -6.88 -19.98
C PRO A 488 18.56 -6.68 -21.12
N ASP A 489 17.49 -5.94 -20.85
CA ASP A 489 16.49 -5.58 -21.85
C ASP A 489 16.97 -4.36 -22.66
N PRO A 490 17.25 -4.50 -23.96
CA PRO A 490 17.83 -3.44 -24.78
C PRO A 490 16.90 -2.25 -25.01
N ARG A 491 15.59 -2.41 -24.77
CA ARG A 491 14.58 -1.40 -25.14
C ARG A 491 14.10 -0.57 -23.96
N THR A 492 14.44 -0.95 -22.74
CA THR A 492 13.85 -0.35 -21.54
C THR A 492 14.85 0.35 -20.64
N ALA A 493 14.31 1.23 -19.80
CA ALA A 493 14.94 1.66 -18.56
C ALA A 493 14.33 0.85 -17.41
N HIS A 494 13.79 1.49 -16.39
CA HIS A 494 13.28 0.82 -15.20
C HIS A 494 11.87 0.22 -15.39
N GLU A 495 11.14 0.55 -16.47
CA GLU A 495 9.88 -0.11 -16.86
C GLU A 495 10.11 -1.55 -17.30
N CYS A 496 9.10 -2.44 -17.17
CA CYS A 496 9.24 -3.87 -17.44
C CYS A 496 9.22 -4.28 -18.93
N GLY A 497 8.63 -3.44 -19.78
CA GLY A 497 8.47 -3.71 -21.21
C GLY A 497 7.97 -5.12 -21.50
N ASP A 498 8.71 -5.82 -22.35
CA ASP A 498 8.37 -7.15 -22.89
C ASP A 498 9.13 -8.29 -22.19
N SER A 499 9.65 -8.06 -20.98
CA SER A 499 10.45 -9.09 -20.27
C SER A 499 9.72 -10.38 -19.99
N ARG A 500 8.40 -10.36 -19.88
CA ARG A 500 7.58 -11.57 -19.74
C ARG A 500 7.92 -12.65 -20.77
N TYR A 501 8.27 -12.25 -22.00
CA TYR A 501 8.58 -13.20 -23.07
C TYR A 501 9.87 -13.98 -22.85
N MET A 502 10.76 -13.53 -21.96
CA MET A 502 11.90 -14.34 -21.51
C MET A 502 11.72 -14.85 -20.08
N ALA A 503 10.99 -14.13 -19.22
CA ALA A 503 10.70 -14.54 -17.85
C ALA A 503 9.84 -15.81 -17.77
N ILE A 504 8.79 -15.90 -18.59
CA ILE A 504 7.92 -17.08 -18.63
C ILE A 504 8.69 -18.32 -19.11
N PRO A 505 9.46 -18.29 -20.21
CA PRO A 505 10.32 -19.40 -20.60
C PRO A 505 11.41 -19.77 -19.57
N PHE A 506 11.97 -18.80 -18.87
CA PHE A 506 12.91 -19.06 -17.78
C PHE A 506 12.25 -19.88 -16.66
N PHE A 507 11.07 -19.47 -16.20
CA PHE A 507 10.35 -20.23 -15.18
C PHE A 507 9.85 -21.57 -15.69
N ASP A 508 9.37 -21.66 -16.92
CA ASP A 508 8.97 -22.92 -17.56
C ASP A 508 10.10 -23.96 -17.52
N PHE A 509 11.32 -23.53 -17.86
CA PHE A 509 12.51 -24.38 -17.77
C PHE A 509 12.76 -24.83 -16.33
N TRP A 510 12.83 -23.92 -15.37
CA TRP A 510 13.19 -24.29 -14.01
C TRP A 510 12.09 -25.07 -13.28
N LEU A 511 10.82 -24.83 -13.60
CA LEU A 511 9.70 -25.66 -13.13
C LEU A 511 9.85 -27.10 -13.63
N LYS A 512 10.17 -27.30 -14.91
CA LYS A 512 10.45 -28.64 -15.47
C LYS A 512 11.58 -29.36 -14.75
N HIS A 513 12.65 -28.65 -14.45
CA HIS A 513 13.88 -29.25 -13.96
C HIS A 513 13.94 -29.38 -12.43
N ARG A 514 13.22 -28.53 -11.68
CA ARG A 514 13.30 -28.51 -10.21
C ARG A 514 12.04 -28.95 -9.49
N LEU A 515 10.85 -28.88 -10.10
CA LEU A 515 9.66 -29.36 -9.41
C LEU A 515 9.79 -30.86 -9.09
N PRO A 516 9.39 -31.25 -7.87
CA PRO A 516 9.36 -32.64 -7.47
C PRO A 516 8.24 -33.43 -8.18
N ALA A 517 8.19 -34.74 -7.95
CA ALA A 517 7.03 -35.52 -8.41
C ALA A 517 5.75 -35.02 -7.73
N ALA A 518 4.58 -35.32 -8.31
CA ALA A 518 3.31 -34.94 -7.69
C ALA A 518 3.19 -35.59 -6.29
N GLY A 519 2.89 -34.78 -5.27
CA GLY A 519 2.78 -35.22 -3.87
C GLY A 519 4.08 -35.09 -3.05
N GLU A 520 5.20 -34.76 -3.68
CA GLU A 520 6.47 -34.46 -3.01
C GLU A 520 6.67 -32.93 -2.92
N THR A 521 7.46 -32.47 -1.95
CA THR A 521 7.71 -31.03 -1.69
C THR A 521 9.17 -30.61 -1.85
N GLU A 522 10.11 -31.54 -1.78
CA GLU A 522 11.55 -31.23 -1.84
C GLU A 522 12.01 -30.95 -3.27
N LEU A 523 12.55 -29.75 -3.53
CA LEU A 523 13.04 -29.37 -4.85
C LEU A 523 14.21 -30.24 -5.30
N LYS A 524 14.23 -30.58 -6.58
CA LYS A 524 15.40 -31.22 -7.18
C LYS A 524 16.57 -30.22 -7.23
N PRO A 525 17.81 -30.68 -6.98
CA PRO A 525 18.99 -29.84 -7.11
C PRO A 525 19.09 -29.21 -8.50
N SER A 526 19.55 -27.96 -8.57
CA SER A 526 19.64 -27.26 -9.85
C SER A 526 20.69 -27.84 -10.80
N ALA A 527 21.67 -28.60 -10.29
CA ALA A 527 22.83 -29.10 -11.02
C ALA A 527 22.50 -29.81 -12.34
N ASP A 528 21.44 -30.62 -12.38
CA ASP A 528 21.03 -31.32 -13.61
C ASP A 528 20.33 -30.38 -14.60
N GLY A 529 19.55 -29.42 -14.12
CA GLY A 529 18.98 -28.36 -14.96
C GLY A 529 20.07 -27.51 -15.60
N ARG A 530 21.12 -27.15 -14.86
CA ARG A 530 22.25 -26.35 -15.37
C ARG A 530 22.93 -26.98 -16.59
N LYS A 531 23.00 -28.32 -16.65
CA LYS A 531 23.59 -29.04 -17.81
C LYS A 531 22.81 -28.84 -19.10
N HIS A 532 21.49 -28.67 -19.01
CA HIS A 532 20.60 -28.54 -20.18
C HIS A 532 20.34 -27.08 -20.58
N TRP A 533 20.56 -26.13 -19.67
CA TRP A 533 20.21 -24.71 -19.88
C TRP A 533 20.81 -24.13 -21.17
N ALA A 534 22.11 -24.32 -21.40
CA ALA A 534 22.79 -23.75 -22.56
C ALA A 534 22.22 -24.27 -23.89
N GLU A 535 21.86 -25.55 -23.95
CA GLU A 535 21.32 -26.16 -25.17
C GLU A 535 19.90 -25.68 -25.48
N THR A 536 19.09 -25.44 -24.46
CA THR A 536 17.66 -25.11 -24.64
C THR A 536 17.35 -23.62 -24.61
N MET A 537 18.14 -22.83 -23.88
CA MET A 537 17.81 -21.43 -23.57
C MET A 537 18.79 -20.41 -24.14
N ALA A 538 20.00 -20.80 -24.57
CA ALA A 538 20.99 -19.83 -25.05
C ALA A 538 20.53 -19.03 -26.28
N ALA A 539 19.85 -19.69 -27.24
CA ALA A 539 19.32 -19.01 -28.42
C ALA A 539 18.24 -17.98 -28.04
N LYS A 540 17.28 -18.36 -27.19
CA LYS A 540 16.22 -17.47 -26.69
C LYS A 540 16.82 -16.30 -25.89
N LEU A 541 17.80 -16.58 -25.03
CA LEU A 541 18.46 -15.55 -24.24
C LEU A 541 19.21 -14.55 -25.14
N ALA A 542 19.94 -15.04 -26.15
CA ALA A 542 20.64 -14.19 -27.11
C ALA A 542 19.66 -13.31 -27.90
N GLU A 543 18.58 -13.90 -28.41
CA GLU A 543 17.51 -13.18 -29.11
C GLU A 543 16.88 -12.11 -28.22
N TYR A 544 16.54 -12.45 -26.97
CA TYR A 544 15.97 -11.50 -26.02
C TYR A 544 16.93 -10.34 -25.70
N VAL A 545 18.23 -10.61 -25.49
CA VAL A 545 19.21 -9.56 -25.19
C VAL A 545 19.42 -8.63 -26.39
N GLU A 546 19.28 -9.14 -27.60
CA GLU A 546 19.37 -8.34 -28.83
C GLU A 546 18.10 -7.54 -29.11
N GLN A 547 16.93 -8.16 -28.99
CA GLN A 547 15.65 -7.61 -29.46
C GLN A 547 14.73 -7.11 -28.35
N GLY A 548 14.95 -7.55 -27.11
CA GLY A 548 14.12 -7.31 -25.93
C GLY A 548 12.83 -8.11 -25.87
N SER A 549 12.61 -9.04 -26.80
CA SER A 549 11.44 -9.91 -26.92
C SER A 549 11.84 -11.22 -27.62
N LEU A 550 10.94 -12.19 -27.70
CA LEU A 550 11.13 -13.44 -28.45
C LEU A 550 10.16 -13.53 -29.61
N ALA A 551 10.59 -14.06 -30.74
CA ALA A 551 9.73 -14.44 -31.84
C ALA A 551 8.78 -15.57 -31.46
N ASP A 552 7.65 -15.62 -32.15
CA ASP A 552 6.64 -16.65 -32.05
C ASP A 552 6.07 -16.88 -33.46
N ASP A 553 5.94 -18.14 -33.83
CA ASP A 553 5.40 -18.60 -35.11
C ASP A 553 4.17 -19.51 -34.93
N THR A 554 3.66 -19.63 -33.71
CA THR A 554 2.53 -20.49 -33.36
C THR A 554 1.23 -19.69 -33.22
N PRO A 555 0.10 -20.20 -33.75
CA PRO A 555 -1.19 -19.53 -33.58
C PRO A 555 -1.71 -19.70 -32.13
N PRO A 556 -2.43 -18.70 -31.58
CA PRO A 556 -3.00 -18.79 -30.25
C PRO A 556 -4.07 -19.90 -30.12
N PRO A 557 -4.35 -20.36 -28.90
CA PRO A 557 -5.50 -21.22 -28.63
C PRO A 557 -6.83 -20.57 -29.08
N ALA A 558 -7.73 -21.40 -29.63
CA ALA A 558 -9.08 -20.98 -29.96
C ALA A 558 -9.86 -20.58 -28.70
N PRO A 559 -10.70 -19.53 -28.75
CA PRO A 559 -11.51 -19.15 -27.61
C PRO A 559 -12.55 -20.25 -27.31
N ALA A 560 -13.01 -20.30 -26.08
CA ALA A 560 -14.01 -21.25 -25.61
C ALA A 560 -15.30 -20.53 -25.19
N ALA A 561 -16.36 -21.32 -24.98
CA ALA A 561 -17.63 -20.85 -24.41
C ALA A 561 -18.21 -19.60 -25.09
N VAL A 562 -18.09 -19.52 -26.43
CA VAL A 562 -18.68 -18.42 -27.20
C VAL A 562 -20.20 -18.49 -27.10
N GLN A 563 -20.82 -17.40 -26.66
CA GLN A 563 -22.26 -17.26 -26.52
C GLN A 563 -22.72 -15.95 -27.15
N ALA A 564 -23.91 -15.95 -27.73
CA ALA A 564 -24.57 -14.75 -28.23
C ALA A 564 -25.94 -14.61 -27.56
N VAL A 565 -26.28 -13.41 -27.13
CA VAL A 565 -27.57 -13.11 -26.48
C VAL A 565 -28.11 -11.79 -27.02
N ARG A 566 -29.36 -11.80 -27.49
CA ARG A 566 -30.08 -10.59 -27.90
C ARG A 566 -30.54 -9.83 -26.65
N ASN A 567 -30.18 -8.56 -26.56
CA ASN A 567 -30.62 -7.64 -25.51
C ASN A 567 -31.99 -7.04 -25.86
N ASP A 568 -32.68 -6.46 -24.86
CA ASP A 568 -34.01 -5.85 -25.02
C ASP A 568 -34.04 -4.69 -26.02
N ASP A 569 -32.92 -3.99 -26.20
CA ASP A 569 -32.77 -2.89 -27.17
C ASP A 569 -32.52 -3.37 -28.62
N GLY A 570 -32.48 -4.69 -28.83
CA GLY A 570 -32.26 -5.36 -30.10
C GLY A 570 -30.79 -5.58 -30.47
N THR A 571 -29.83 -5.05 -29.69
CA THR A 571 -28.41 -5.33 -29.87
C THR A 571 -28.06 -6.77 -29.47
N VAL A 572 -26.94 -7.31 -29.95
CA VAL A 572 -26.50 -8.66 -29.57
C VAL A 572 -25.21 -8.59 -28.77
N THR A 573 -25.23 -9.12 -27.55
CA THR A 573 -24.05 -9.33 -26.71
C THR A 573 -23.40 -10.65 -27.06
N VAL A 574 -22.11 -10.63 -27.43
CA VAL A 574 -21.28 -11.82 -27.61
C VAL A 574 -20.28 -11.91 -26.46
N THR A 575 -20.18 -13.05 -25.80
CA THR A 575 -19.22 -13.32 -24.72
C THR A 575 -18.43 -14.59 -25.01
N TRP A 576 -17.21 -14.68 -24.48
CA TRP A 576 -16.34 -15.85 -24.62
C TRP A 576 -15.36 -15.96 -23.45
N GLN A 577 -14.60 -17.05 -23.43
CA GLN A 577 -13.42 -17.24 -22.59
C GLN A 577 -12.21 -17.52 -23.50
N ALA A 578 -11.02 -17.15 -23.09
CA ALA A 578 -9.80 -17.40 -23.87
C ALA A 578 -8.60 -17.60 -22.96
N GLU A 579 -7.75 -18.55 -23.34
CA GLU A 579 -6.45 -18.76 -22.70
C GLU A 579 -5.39 -18.03 -23.50
N ALA A 580 -4.39 -17.50 -22.79
CA ALA A 580 -3.29 -16.83 -23.46
C ALA A 580 -2.44 -17.82 -24.24
N ASP A 581 -1.99 -17.37 -25.40
CA ASP A 581 -0.88 -18.00 -26.09
C ASP A 581 0.35 -18.00 -25.18
N PHE A 582 0.98 -19.17 -25.04
CA PHE A 582 2.03 -19.35 -24.05
C PHE A 582 3.30 -18.58 -24.44
N GLU A 583 3.57 -18.48 -25.73
CA GLU A 583 4.73 -17.83 -26.32
C GLU A 583 4.55 -16.30 -26.34
N SER A 584 3.40 -15.80 -26.77
CA SER A 584 3.23 -14.39 -27.11
C SER A 584 1.98 -13.70 -26.56
N GLY A 585 1.17 -14.36 -25.72
CA GLY A 585 0.02 -13.77 -25.06
C GLY A 585 -1.15 -13.41 -25.99
N ILE A 586 -2.10 -12.60 -25.52
CA ILE A 586 -3.28 -12.21 -26.31
C ILE A 586 -3.18 -10.73 -26.67
N ARG A 587 -3.22 -10.42 -27.96
CA ARG A 587 -3.38 -9.06 -28.49
C ARG A 587 -4.84 -8.61 -28.48
N GLY A 588 -5.73 -9.50 -28.84
CA GLY A 588 -7.16 -9.21 -28.94
C GLY A 588 -7.94 -10.32 -29.61
N PHE A 589 -9.14 -9.99 -30.06
CA PHE A 589 -10.10 -10.91 -30.64
C PHE A 589 -10.71 -10.33 -31.90
N VAL A 590 -10.98 -11.19 -32.88
CA VAL A 590 -11.78 -10.85 -34.08
C VAL A 590 -13.16 -11.47 -33.92
N ILE A 591 -14.20 -10.67 -34.13
CA ILE A 591 -15.59 -11.09 -34.01
C ILE A 591 -16.20 -11.10 -35.40
N GLU A 592 -16.72 -12.25 -35.80
CA GLU A 592 -17.35 -12.50 -37.10
C GLU A 592 -18.82 -12.86 -36.89
N ARG A 593 -19.68 -12.46 -37.82
CA ARG A 593 -21.12 -12.77 -37.81
C ARG A 593 -21.52 -13.45 -39.11
N ALA A 594 -22.37 -14.46 -39.03
CA ALA A 594 -22.96 -15.09 -40.21
C ALA A 594 -23.88 -14.12 -40.96
N ALA A 595 -23.61 -13.91 -42.25
CA ALA A 595 -24.43 -13.13 -43.17
C ALA A 595 -24.38 -13.78 -44.57
N GLY A 596 -25.54 -14.07 -45.17
CA GLY A 596 -25.61 -14.58 -46.54
C GLY A 596 -24.93 -15.94 -46.80
N GLY A 597 -24.65 -16.73 -45.76
CA GLY A 597 -23.94 -18.02 -45.86
C GLY A 597 -22.43 -17.92 -45.61
N GLU A 598 -21.89 -16.71 -45.42
CA GLU A 598 -20.48 -16.46 -45.08
C GLU A 598 -20.36 -15.79 -43.70
N PHE A 599 -19.14 -15.74 -43.16
CA PHE A 599 -18.85 -15.03 -41.91
C PHE A 599 -18.10 -13.75 -42.22
N GLU A 600 -18.68 -12.62 -41.85
CA GLU A 600 -18.08 -11.29 -42.04
C GLU A 600 -17.58 -10.73 -40.72
N LYS A 601 -16.43 -10.07 -40.73
CA LYS A 601 -15.91 -9.37 -39.54
C LYS A 601 -16.83 -8.21 -39.17
N VAL A 602 -17.36 -8.24 -37.94
CA VAL A 602 -18.19 -7.16 -37.38
C VAL A 602 -17.43 -6.29 -36.38
N GLY A 603 -16.33 -6.77 -35.81
CA GLY A 603 -15.53 -5.99 -34.87
C GLY A 603 -14.24 -6.66 -34.42
N SER A 604 -13.49 -5.93 -33.61
CA SER A 604 -12.34 -6.46 -32.86
C SER A 604 -12.40 -5.99 -31.41
N VAL A 605 -11.83 -6.77 -30.48
CA VAL A 605 -11.72 -6.39 -29.07
C VAL A 605 -10.28 -6.58 -28.58
N PRO A 606 -9.58 -5.52 -28.14
CA PRO A 606 -10.00 -4.11 -28.25
C PRO A 606 -10.07 -3.68 -29.73
N GLU A 607 -10.83 -2.62 -30.01
CA GLU A 607 -10.94 -2.04 -31.35
C GLU A 607 -9.58 -1.49 -31.82
N GLU A 608 -8.88 -0.81 -30.92
CA GLU A 608 -7.51 -0.30 -31.12
C GLU A 608 -6.60 -0.80 -29.98
N PRO A 609 -5.83 -1.89 -30.17
CA PRO A 609 -4.84 -2.33 -29.21
C PRO A 609 -3.76 -1.26 -29.00
N LYS A 610 -3.51 -0.86 -27.74
CA LYS A 610 -2.46 0.12 -27.38
C LYS A 610 -1.38 -0.56 -26.54
N GLY A 611 -0.12 -0.42 -26.96
CA GLY A 611 1.05 -0.89 -26.20
C GLY A 611 1.83 0.30 -25.64
N ARG A 612 1.59 0.64 -24.36
CA ARG A 612 2.38 1.69 -23.69
C ARG A 612 3.78 1.19 -23.30
N PHE A 613 3.84 -0.06 -22.84
CA PHE A 613 5.08 -0.74 -22.44
C PHE A 613 5.12 -2.09 -23.15
N GLY A 614 5.91 -2.19 -24.21
CA GLY A 614 6.03 -3.43 -24.99
C GLY A 614 4.94 -3.63 -26.04
N ARG A 615 4.68 -4.89 -26.40
CA ARG A 615 3.68 -5.27 -27.43
C ARG A 615 2.26 -4.87 -27.00
N PRO A 616 1.37 -4.49 -27.93
CA PRO A 616 -0.03 -4.24 -27.61
C PRO A 616 -0.74 -5.54 -27.26
N LEU A 617 -1.31 -5.62 -26.05
CA LEU A 617 -2.02 -6.77 -25.51
C LEU A 617 -3.48 -6.42 -25.22
N PHE A 618 -4.33 -7.46 -25.16
CA PHE A 618 -5.74 -7.35 -24.78
C PHE A 618 -5.84 -6.76 -23.38
N GLN A 619 -5.12 -7.36 -22.42
CA GLN A 619 -4.82 -6.73 -21.13
C GLN A 619 -3.67 -5.75 -21.35
N GLY A 620 -3.96 -4.44 -21.35
CA GLY A 620 -2.92 -3.41 -21.38
C GLY A 620 -1.99 -3.56 -20.17
N MET A 621 -0.68 -3.42 -20.39
CA MET A 621 0.32 -3.66 -19.36
C MET A 621 0.83 -2.38 -18.70
N SER A 622 1.01 -2.45 -17.39
CA SER A 622 1.56 -1.39 -16.56
C SER A 622 3.08 -1.30 -16.69
N TYR A 623 3.64 -0.26 -16.09
CA TYR A 623 5.10 -0.11 -15.93
C TYR A 623 5.75 -1.32 -15.23
N HIS A 624 4.97 -2.07 -14.45
CA HIS A 624 5.39 -3.13 -13.53
C HIS A 624 5.03 -4.55 -14.00
N ASP A 625 4.76 -4.74 -15.31
CA ASP A 625 4.38 -6.04 -15.90
C ASP A 625 3.08 -6.65 -15.32
N THR A 626 2.09 -5.80 -15.03
CA THR A 626 0.78 -6.27 -14.57
C THR A 626 -0.36 -5.66 -15.39
N PRO A 627 -1.52 -6.33 -15.52
CA PRO A 627 -2.68 -5.78 -16.20
C PRO A 627 -3.15 -4.44 -15.60
N GLU A 628 -3.35 -3.43 -16.43
CA GLU A 628 -3.93 -2.15 -15.99
C GLU A 628 -5.45 -2.28 -15.78
N ALA A 629 -5.94 -1.75 -14.66
CA ALA A 629 -7.36 -1.67 -14.38
C ALA A 629 -8.01 -0.46 -15.10
N PRO A 630 -9.30 -0.53 -15.49
CA PRO A 630 -10.18 -1.70 -15.37
C PRO A 630 -9.79 -2.81 -16.35
N LEU A 631 -9.90 -4.07 -15.89
CA LEU A 631 -9.58 -5.22 -16.72
C LEU A 631 -10.59 -5.32 -17.89
N PRO A 632 -10.12 -5.57 -19.12
CA PRO A 632 -11.00 -5.70 -20.28
C PRO A 632 -11.87 -6.96 -20.19
N ALA A 633 -13.13 -6.84 -20.56
CA ALA A 633 -14.04 -7.98 -20.62
C ALA A 633 -13.91 -8.70 -21.98
N MET A 634 -13.97 -10.03 -21.96
CA MET A 634 -14.14 -10.87 -23.16
C MET A 634 -15.59 -10.80 -23.66
N LYS A 635 -15.97 -9.60 -24.09
CA LYS A 635 -17.34 -9.23 -24.48
C LYS A 635 -17.31 -8.25 -25.65
N TYR A 636 -18.25 -8.43 -26.58
CA TYR A 636 -18.53 -7.52 -27.68
C TYR A 636 -20.03 -7.25 -27.78
N ILE A 637 -20.42 -6.03 -28.16
CA ILE A 637 -21.83 -5.66 -28.39
C ILE A 637 -21.98 -5.29 -29.85
N ASP A 638 -22.66 -6.14 -30.61
CA ASP A 638 -23.01 -5.88 -32.00
C ASP A 638 -24.28 -5.02 -32.06
N ARG A 639 -24.09 -3.74 -32.41
CA ARG A 639 -25.18 -2.78 -32.61
C ARG A 639 -25.76 -2.81 -34.03
N THR A 640 -25.12 -3.55 -34.93
CA THR A 640 -25.49 -3.66 -36.34
C THR A 640 -26.30 -4.91 -36.65
N ALA A 641 -26.45 -5.80 -35.66
CA ALA A 641 -27.23 -7.02 -35.79
C ALA A 641 -28.70 -6.69 -36.14
N PRO A 642 -29.37 -7.52 -36.98
CA PRO A 642 -30.81 -7.38 -37.22
C PRO A 642 -31.57 -7.40 -35.89
N LYS A 643 -32.41 -6.38 -35.63
CA LYS A 643 -33.09 -6.20 -34.33
C LYS A 643 -34.13 -7.27 -34.01
N ALA A 644 -34.64 -7.99 -35.01
CA ALA A 644 -35.64 -9.03 -34.89
C ALA A 644 -35.29 -10.22 -35.80
N GLY A 645 -35.93 -11.36 -35.55
CA GLY A 645 -35.66 -12.62 -36.24
C GLY A 645 -34.68 -13.52 -35.49
N GLU A 646 -34.26 -14.61 -36.15
CA GLU A 646 -33.32 -15.57 -35.60
C GLU A 646 -32.02 -14.88 -35.14
N LEU A 647 -31.47 -15.36 -34.04
CA LEU A 647 -30.21 -14.85 -33.52
C LEU A 647 -29.08 -15.23 -34.48
N PRO A 648 -28.29 -14.27 -34.99
CA PRO A 648 -27.16 -14.59 -35.86
C PRO A 648 -26.15 -15.47 -35.12
N VAL A 649 -25.55 -16.42 -35.83
CA VAL A 649 -24.40 -17.18 -35.33
C VAL A 649 -23.16 -16.28 -35.41
N TYR A 650 -22.43 -16.17 -34.30
CA TYR A 650 -21.17 -15.46 -34.22
C TYR A 650 -20.00 -16.44 -34.20
N ARG A 651 -18.83 -15.99 -34.61
CA ARG A 651 -17.54 -16.66 -34.41
C ARG A 651 -16.56 -15.70 -33.76
N VAL A 652 -15.70 -16.23 -32.89
CA VAL A 652 -14.62 -15.47 -32.26
C VAL A 652 -13.29 -16.15 -32.57
N ARG A 653 -12.27 -15.37 -32.93
CA ARG A 653 -10.87 -15.80 -33.06
C ARG A 653 -10.01 -15.05 -32.05
N THR A 654 -9.06 -15.74 -31.43
CA THR A 654 -7.99 -15.11 -30.65
C THR A 654 -6.89 -14.63 -31.59
N VAL A 655 -6.30 -13.47 -31.29
CA VAL A 655 -5.12 -12.94 -31.97
C VAL A 655 -4.00 -12.79 -30.94
N ASN A 656 -2.82 -13.35 -31.20
CA ASN A 656 -1.67 -13.21 -30.31
C ASN A 656 -0.85 -11.95 -30.61
N SER A 657 0.20 -11.66 -29.84
CA SER A 657 0.95 -10.40 -29.97
C SER A 657 1.80 -10.29 -31.25
N VAL A 658 1.99 -11.39 -31.98
CA VAL A 658 2.62 -11.46 -33.30
C VAL A 658 1.60 -11.51 -34.46
N GLU A 659 0.32 -11.26 -34.16
CA GLU A 659 -0.80 -11.14 -35.12
C GLU A 659 -1.22 -12.44 -35.81
N LEU A 660 -0.80 -13.60 -35.30
CA LEU A 660 -1.34 -14.89 -35.70
C LEU A 660 -2.73 -15.11 -35.09
N GLN A 661 -3.59 -15.81 -35.83
CA GLN A 661 -4.99 -16.03 -35.46
C GLN A 661 -5.26 -17.50 -35.17
N SER A 662 -6.11 -17.75 -34.17
CA SER A 662 -6.63 -19.08 -33.89
C SER A 662 -7.65 -19.55 -34.93
N GLU A 663 -7.97 -20.84 -34.89
CA GLU A 663 -9.24 -21.33 -35.42
C GLU A 663 -10.44 -20.63 -34.75
N PRO A 664 -11.57 -20.45 -35.45
CA PRO A 664 -12.72 -19.75 -34.91
C PRO A 664 -13.59 -20.68 -34.07
N THR A 665 -14.15 -20.15 -32.99
CA THR A 665 -15.19 -20.85 -32.21
C THR A 665 -16.54 -20.20 -32.45
N ALA A 666 -17.52 -20.99 -32.89
CA ALA A 666 -18.88 -20.52 -33.12
C ALA A 666 -19.68 -20.40 -31.82
N SER A 667 -20.58 -19.42 -31.76
CA SER A 667 -21.54 -19.25 -30.68
C SER A 667 -22.51 -20.43 -30.64
N ARG A 668 -22.82 -20.90 -29.43
CA ARG A 668 -23.88 -21.89 -29.20
C ARG A 668 -25.25 -21.26 -29.10
#